data_AF-A0A9P1B060-F1
#
_entry.id   AF-A0A9P1B060-F1
#
_cell.length_a   1.000
_cell.length_b   1.000
_cell.length_c   1.000
_cell.angle_alpha   90.00
_cell.angle_beta   90.00
_cell.angle_gamma   90.00
#
_symmetry.space_group_name_H-M   'P 1'
#
loop_
_entity.id
_entity.type
_entity.pdbx_description
1 polymer ?
#
loop_
_entity_poly.entity_id
_entity_poly.type
_entity_poly.pdbx_seq_one_letter_code
_entity_poly.pdbx_strand_id
1 'polypeptide(L)'
;MPYLDHCGSTLPSKQQMEEIFKLQMQLTLANPHSHHTTALKTQQIVNSARLRILRHFNTTSDDYFVVFTNNTTHALKIVAENFRFGRRDQPISTVSEISSTLLEGPGQFAYLHDSHHSVVGLRHVVREKVNAISCVDEVDNWDEEAPVVSDSLFALTAMSNFCGRKYDLKTIDILQNKGWSVMLDAASLVSTSPLDLSAHRPNYFAFSFYKIFGYPTGLGALLIRKDSANKIKKNSFAGGTVQSVDEMDFHFILRDYERAYEEGTLNYYAIAQLQKGFEELERCGGMQSIREKTHSLANRAFNMLKAKKHPNGRSVVTLYSQSAEFESLDKQGAIVAFNLRRLDGGYYGYTEVEKMCSIFGLELRTGCFCNIGACKKYLGITSQMIKENMSKGKRCGDEIDLIKGKPTGAVRISFGRTSTEDDITALEQMIDTCFVGGDSVVVTKSVHLKLESYSPYVVNLFSFPIKSVGSIGRDRYTLDMRGFKHDREYMIVQDDVTLNLKMHPVLCRLTASVVDGTLQIQTFDSNENLLVPMSVTLKDNDAKVVCKNTIATQDCGDEIGKWIDEALDLSNCRLLRVSKESSRSFVNDSPFLLINEASVYMLSKYINMNVDDILQRFRSNIVVRGLPPFIEDTATSLTIDDLSFEVVDKCIRCEMICVDPMTGEKDPSLLLALRNYRNKQKMTFGIYIRQTNFKDGQVLQSGMSVNFFE
;
A
#
# COMPACT_ATOMS: atom_id res chain seq x y z
N MET A 1 12.24 -7.45 8.43
CA MET A 1 10.86 -7.50 7.95
C MET A 1 10.88 -7.99 6.51
N PRO A 2 10.25 -9.13 6.22
CA PRO A 2 10.11 -9.63 4.85
C PRO A 2 9.35 -8.66 3.94
N TYR A 3 10.04 -8.12 2.94
CA TYR A 3 9.48 -7.15 1.98
C TYR A 3 9.37 -7.75 0.58
N LEU A 4 8.14 -7.90 0.10
CA LEU A 4 7.79 -8.57 -1.16
C LEU A 4 7.06 -7.63 -2.15
N ASP A 5 7.17 -6.30 -2.01
CA ASP A 5 6.62 -5.30 -2.96
C ASP A 5 7.69 -4.56 -3.80
N HIS A 6 8.81 -5.22 -4.11
CA HIS A 6 9.91 -4.63 -4.89
C HIS A 6 9.52 -4.11 -6.30
N CYS A 7 8.48 -4.65 -6.94
CA CYS A 7 7.98 -4.14 -8.21
C CYS A 7 7.25 -2.79 -8.05
N GLY A 8 6.63 -2.55 -6.89
CA GLY A 8 6.04 -1.25 -6.53
C GLY A 8 7.14 -0.20 -6.33
N SER A 9 8.04 -0.48 -5.40
CA SER A 9 9.26 0.27 -5.09
C SER A 9 10.25 -0.69 -4.44
N THR A 10 11.53 -0.65 -4.81
CA THR A 10 12.52 -1.37 -3.99
C THR A 10 12.89 -0.55 -2.76
N LEU A 11 13.53 -1.17 -1.76
CA LEU A 11 14.07 -0.47 -0.60
C LEU A 11 15.52 -0.05 -0.86
N PRO A 12 15.94 1.16 -0.42
CA PRO A 12 17.35 1.50 -0.35
C PRO A 12 18.03 0.67 0.74
N SER A 13 19.33 0.39 0.60
CA SER A 13 20.06 -0.29 1.67
C SER A 13 20.42 0.70 2.76
N LYS A 14 20.62 0.23 3.99
CA LYS A 14 21.14 1.05 5.09
C LYS A 14 22.44 1.75 4.71
N GLN A 15 23.37 1.00 4.10
CA GLN A 15 24.66 1.53 3.65
C GLN A 15 24.50 2.62 2.58
N GLN A 16 23.61 2.43 1.59
CA GLN A 16 23.30 3.44 0.58
C GLN A 16 22.81 4.74 1.23
N MET A 17 21.91 4.64 2.21
CA MET A 17 21.37 5.81 2.90
C MET A 17 22.43 6.54 3.75
N GLU A 18 23.29 5.81 4.45
CA GLU A 18 24.41 6.39 5.20
C GLU A 18 25.40 7.12 4.28
N GLU A 19 25.73 6.53 3.13
CA GLU A 19 26.62 7.14 2.13
C GLU A 19 25.97 8.38 1.49
N ILE A 20 24.67 8.35 1.22
CA ILE A 20 23.91 9.50 0.72
C ILE A 20 23.88 10.63 1.75
N PHE A 21 23.65 10.33 3.03
CA PHE A 21 23.63 11.34 4.07
C PHE A 21 25.00 12.02 4.24
N LYS A 22 26.08 11.23 4.27
CA LYS A 22 27.46 11.76 4.29
C LYS A 22 27.75 12.62 3.06
N LEU A 23 27.35 12.17 1.88
CA LEU A 23 27.50 12.90 0.63
C LEU A 23 26.76 14.25 0.69
N GLN A 24 25.52 14.27 1.19
CA GLN A 24 24.70 15.48 1.29
C GLN A 24 25.30 16.51 2.27
N MET A 25 25.87 16.07 3.38
CA MET A 25 26.54 16.96 4.33
C MET A 25 27.81 17.61 3.78
N GLN A 26 28.46 16.98 2.80
CA GLN A 26 29.71 17.46 2.19
C GLN A 26 29.47 18.25 0.88
N LEU A 27 28.31 18.06 0.25
CA LEU A 27 27.97 18.69 -1.02
C LEU A 27 27.38 20.08 -0.81
N THR A 28 28.10 21.10 -1.25
CA THR A 28 27.52 22.40 -1.57
C THR A 28 27.16 22.45 -3.05
N LEU A 29 25.86 22.42 -3.35
CA LEU A 29 25.32 22.55 -4.71
C LEU A 29 24.49 23.83 -4.83
N ALA A 30 24.38 24.33 -6.05
CA ALA A 30 23.62 25.53 -6.38
C ALA A 30 22.90 25.32 -7.71
N ASN A 31 22.00 26.25 -8.06
CA ASN A 31 21.27 26.17 -9.31
C ASN A 31 22.27 26.09 -10.51
N PRO A 32 22.20 25.05 -11.36
CA PRO A 32 23.17 24.84 -12.45
C PRO A 32 23.07 25.90 -13.56
N HIS A 33 22.07 26.77 -13.55
CA HIS A 33 21.92 27.86 -14.51
C HIS A 33 22.78 29.10 -14.19
N SER A 34 23.42 29.16 -13.02
CA SER A 34 24.33 30.26 -12.66
C SER A 34 25.76 30.00 -13.15
N HIS A 35 26.59 31.05 -13.23
CA HIS A 35 27.96 30.97 -13.76
C HIS A 35 29.06 30.84 -12.70
N HIS A 36 28.73 30.90 -11.40
CA HIS A 36 29.71 30.78 -10.33
C HIS A 36 30.18 29.32 -10.12
N THR A 37 31.33 29.13 -9.48
CA THR A 37 32.01 27.83 -9.34
C THR A 37 31.11 26.70 -8.82
N THR A 38 30.28 26.97 -7.81
CA THR A 38 29.33 25.98 -7.25
C THR A 38 28.28 25.51 -8.27
N ALA A 39 27.79 26.42 -9.12
CA ALA A 39 26.83 26.07 -10.17
C ALA A 39 27.49 25.25 -11.27
N LEU A 40 28.71 25.59 -11.68
CA LEU A 40 29.50 24.79 -12.62
C LEU A 40 29.78 23.37 -12.10
N LYS A 41 30.13 23.24 -10.81
CA LYS A 41 30.27 21.93 -10.14
C LYS A 41 28.96 21.13 -10.18
N THR A 42 27.83 21.80 -9.93
CA THR A 42 26.51 21.16 -10.01
C THR A 42 26.20 20.67 -11.43
N GLN A 43 26.49 21.48 -12.45
CA GLN A 43 26.33 21.11 -13.87
C GLN A 43 27.23 19.91 -14.24
N GLN A 44 28.47 19.84 -13.74
CA GLN A 44 29.37 18.71 -13.95
C GLN A 44 28.85 17.41 -13.33
N ILE A 45 28.30 17.47 -12.11
CA ILE A 45 27.68 16.31 -11.44
C ILE A 45 26.49 15.80 -12.25
N VAL A 46 25.63 16.73 -12.68
CA VAL A 46 24.45 16.41 -13.49
C VAL A 46 24.86 15.78 -14.83
N ASN A 47 25.90 16.29 -15.51
CA ASN A 47 26.43 15.69 -16.73
C ASN A 47 27.07 14.32 -16.49
N SER A 48 27.80 14.15 -15.38
CA SER A 48 28.41 12.88 -15.00
C SER A 48 27.36 11.81 -14.73
N ALA A 49 26.24 12.18 -14.10
CA ALA A 49 25.11 11.30 -13.90
C ALA A 49 24.50 10.83 -15.23
N ARG A 50 24.33 11.71 -16.22
CA ARG A 50 23.87 11.32 -17.58
C ARG A 50 24.79 10.28 -18.21
N LEU A 51 26.10 10.53 -18.20
CA LEU A 51 27.08 9.58 -18.74
C LEU A 51 27.10 8.25 -17.98
N ARG A 52 26.86 8.26 -16.66
CA ARG A 52 26.75 7.03 -15.86
C ARG A 52 25.49 6.22 -16.21
N ILE A 53 24.37 6.90 -16.47
CA ILE A 53 23.11 6.29 -16.92
C ILE A 53 23.29 5.63 -18.28
N LEU A 54 23.90 6.34 -19.25
CA LEU A 54 24.14 5.81 -20.59
C LEU A 54 25.03 4.55 -20.55
N ARG A 55 26.11 4.59 -19.77
CA ARG A 55 26.97 3.41 -19.53
C ARG A 55 26.23 2.24 -18.89
N HIS A 56 25.29 2.49 -17.98
CA HIS A 56 24.52 1.43 -17.33
C HIS A 56 23.67 0.64 -18.33
N PHE A 57 23.15 1.30 -19.36
CA PHE A 57 22.35 0.68 -20.41
C PHE A 57 23.15 0.36 -21.68
N ASN A 58 24.49 0.32 -21.57
CA ASN A 58 25.40 0.01 -22.67
C ASN A 58 25.18 0.88 -23.93
N THR A 59 25.07 2.20 -23.74
CA THR A 59 24.94 3.18 -24.84
C THR A 59 25.80 4.42 -24.55
N THR A 60 25.92 5.31 -25.54
CA THR A 60 26.75 6.51 -25.45
C THR A 60 25.93 7.80 -25.57
N SER A 61 26.58 8.92 -25.28
CA SER A 61 26.04 10.26 -25.51
C SER A 61 25.95 10.61 -26.99
N ASP A 62 26.51 9.80 -27.90
CA ASP A 62 26.34 9.99 -29.34
C ASP A 62 25.01 9.44 -29.83
N ASP A 63 24.49 8.42 -29.13
CA ASP A 63 23.28 7.72 -29.51
C ASP A 63 22.01 8.28 -28.86
N TYR A 64 22.08 8.69 -27.59
CA TYR A 64 20.93 9.11 -26.80
C TYR A 64 21.17 10.38 -25.98
N PHE A 65 20.13 11.22 -25.89
CA PHE A 65 20.00 12.24 -24.86
C PHE A 65 19.40 11.64 -23.59
N VAL A 66 19.77 12.16 -22.42
CA VAL A 66 19.18 11.80 -21.13
C VAL A 66 18.44 13.00 -20.55
N VAL A 67 17.12 12.90 -20.49
CA VAL A 67 16.21 13.89 -19.88
C VAL A 67 15.82 13.40 -18.49
N PHE A 68 16.11 14.18 -17.46
CA PHE A 68 15.62 13.89 -16.12
C PHE A 68 14.12 14.22 -16.01
N THR A 69 13.36 13.32 -15.39
CA THR A 69 11.91 13.44 -15.21
C THR A 69 11.54 13.11 -13.77
N ASN A 70 10.25 13.27 -13.41
CA ASN A 70 9.80 12.97 -12.04
C ASN A 70 9.66 11.45 -11.81
N ASN A 71 9.40 10.70 -12.88
CA ASN A 71 9.22 9.25 -12.91
C ASN A 71 8.93 8.79 -14.35
N THR A 72 8.83 7.48 -14.56
CA THR A 72 8.44 6.85 -15.83
C THR A 72 7.16 7.44 -16.41
N THR A 73 6.12 7.69 -15.59
CA THR A 73 4.86 8.27 -16.07
C THR A 73 5.07 9.64 -16.69
N HIS A 74 5.88 10.49 -16.06
CA HIS A 74 6.24 11.80 -16.61
C HIS A 74 7.03 11.65 -17.92
N ALA A 75 8.02 10.75 -17.97
CA ALA A 75 8.78 10.46 -19.18
C ALA A 75 7.91 10.03 -20.37
N LEU A 76 7.00 9.06 -20.16
CA LEU A 76 6.07 8.58 -21.18
C LEU A 76 5.13 9.70 -21.66
N LYS A 77 4.66 10.52 -20.73
CA LYS A 77 3.77 11.66 -21.02
C LYS A 77 4.48 12.72 -21.87
N ILE A 78 5.74 13.06 -21.57
CA ILE A 78 6.55 14.00 -22.39
C ILE A 78 6.58 13.55 -23.85
N VAL A 79 6.84 12.27 -24.12
CA VAL A 79 6.87 11.75 -25.50
C VAL A 79 5.50 11.90 -26.14
N ALA A 80 4.43 11.40 -25.50
CA ALA A 80 3.08 11.42 -26.06
C ALA A 80 2.53 12.85 -26.30
N GLU A 81 2.89 13.81 -25.44
CA GLU A 81 2.48 15.21 -25.61
C GLU A 81 3.16 15.88 -26.79
N ASN A 82 4.41 15.51 -27.07
CA ASN A 82 5.25 16.23 -28.02
C ASN A 82 5.45 15.48 -29.34
N PHE A 83 5.02 14.22 -29.44
CA PHE A 83 5.16 13.42 -30.66
C PHE A 83 4.34 13.98 -31.83
N ARG A 84 4.97 14.06 -33.01
CA ARG A 84 4.35 14.50 -34.25
C ARG A 84 3.68 13.32 -34.94
N PHE A 85 2.38 13.20 -34.77
CA PHE A 85 1.57 12.26 -35.52
C PHE A 85 1.23 12.79 -36.92
N GLY A 86 1.05 11.89 -37.88
CA GLY A 86 0.70 12.22 -39.28
C GLY A 86 -0.64 12.96 -39.39
N ARG A 87 -0.85 13.68 -40.50
CA ARG A 87 -2.07 14.49 -40.72
C ARG A 87 -3.36 13.66 -40.58
N ARG A 88 -4.38 14.30 -40.02
CA ARG A 88 -5.75 13.78 -39.92
C ARG A 88 -6.48 14.05 -41.24
N ASP A 89 -6.83 13.01 -41.98
CA ASP A 89 -7.55 13.15 -43.26
C ASP A 89 -9.08 13.31 -43.09
N GLN A 90 -9.61 13.12 -41.87
CA GLN A 90 -11.06 13.16 -41.56
C GLN A 90 -11.40 14.26 -40.55
N PRO A 91 -12.54 14.97 -40.69
CA PRO A 91 -13.01 15.94 -39.70
C PRO A 91 -13.31 15.27 -38.36
N ILE A 92 -13.28 16.08 -37.29
CA ILE A 92 -13.32 15.69 -35.86
C ILE A 92 -14.47 14.71 -35.59
N SER A 93 -14.19 13.41 -35.70
CA SER A 93 -14.90 12.37 -34.97
C SER A 93 -13.93 11.88 -33.89
N THR A 94 -14.36 12.00 -32.64
CA THR A 94 -13.65 11.45 -31.49
C THR A 94 -13.38 9.97 -31.77
N VAL A 95 -12.16 9.47 -31.58
CA VAL A 95 -11.88 8.02 -31.60
C VAL A 95 -12.92 7.36 -30.69
N SER A 96 -13.92 6.69 -31.29
CA SER A 96 -15.11 6.21 -30.59
C SER A 96 -14.85 4.84 -29.97
N GLU A 97 -14.02 4.03 -30.64
CA GLU A 97 -13.68 2.66 -30.26
C GLU A 97 -12.17 2.41 -30.41
N ILE A 98 -11.61 1.57 -29.52
CA ILE A 98 -10.20 1.18 -29.54
C ILE A 98 -10.12 -0.19 -30.22
N SER A 99 -9.26 -0.29 -31.23
CA SER A 99 -9.05 -1.54 -31.97
C SER A 99 -8.30 -2.55 -31.13
N SER A 100 -8.67 -3.84 -31.22
CA SER A 100 -7.91 -4.96 -30.64
C SER A 100 -6.80 -5.48 -31.55
N THR A 101 -6.71 -4.97 -32.79
CA THR A 101 -5.66 -5.26 -33.77
C THR A 101 -4.95 -3.98 -34.17
N LEU A 102 -3.69 -4.09 -34.60
CA LEU A 102 -3.01 -2.95 -35.19
C LEU A 102 -3.64 -2.56 -36.53
N LEU A 103 -3.53 -1.27 -36.87
CA LEU A 103 -4.04 -0.69 -38.11
C LEU A 103 -2.90 -0.11 -38.93
N GLU A 104 -3.05 -0.17 -40.26
CA GLU A 104 -2.12 0.43 -41.22
C GLU A 104 -2.34 1.94 -41.39
N GLY A 105 -1.34 2.61 -41.95
CA GLY A 105 -1.41 4.02 -42.33
C GLY A 105 -0.85 5.00 -41.29
N PRO A 106 -1.00 6.32 -41.54
CA PRO A 106 -0.34 7.34 -40.74
C PRO A 106 -1.04 7.58 -39.39
N GLY A 107 -0.28 8.14 -38.43
CA GLY A 107 -0.85 8.75 -37.22
C GLY A 107 -1.48 7.75 -36.25
N GLN A 108 -0.92 6.56 -36.10
CA GLN A 108 -1.40 5.51 -35.21
C GLN A 108 -0.76 5.59 -33.82
N PHE A 109 -1.55 5.28 -32.78
CA PHE A 109 -1.02 5.01 -31.44
C PHE A 109 -1.40 3.61 -30.99
N ALA A 110 -0.43 2.84 -30.52
CA ALA A 110 -0.66 1.47 -30.06
C ALA A 110 0.03 1.18 -28.72
N TYR A 111 -0.55 0.28 -27.94
CA TYR A 111 0.02 -0.20 -26.68
C TYR A 111 -0.51 -1.61 -26.35
N LEU A 112 0.09 -2.27 -25.35
CA LEU A 112 -0.30 -3.62 -24.94
C LEU A 112 -1.46 -3.62 -23.93
N HIS A 113 -2.31 -4.64 -23.96
CA HIS A 113 -3.30 -4.88 -22.91
C HIS A 113 -2.65 -4.98 -21.53
N ASP A 114 -1.49 -5.60 -21.44
CA ASP A 114 -0.68 -5.78 -20.22
C ASP A 114 0.12 -4.52 -19.82
N SER A 115 -0.19 -3.37 -20.40
CA SER A 115 0.51 -2.14 -20.04
C SER A 115 0.03 -1.54 -18.71
N HIS A 116 0.97 -0.96 -17.97
CA HIS A 116 0.68 -0.19 -16.77
C HIS A 116 -0.21 1.02 -17.07
N HIS A 117 -0.98 1.48 -16.07
CA HIS A 117 -1.92 2.61 -16.19
C HIS A 117 -1.25 3.90 -16.70
N SER A 118 0.06 4.09 -16.51
CA SER A 118 0.82 5.21 -17.08
C SER A 118 0.77 5.22 -18.61
N VAL A 119 0.87 4.05 -19.25
CA VAL A 119 0.75 3.89 -20.71
C VAL A 119 -0.72 3.95 -21.13
N VAL A 120 -1.62 3.26 -20.42
CA VAL A 120 -3.06 3.26 -20.72
C VAL A 120 -3.66 4.67 -20.66
N GLY A 121 -3.13 5.52 -19.78
CA GLY A 121 -3.51 6.92 -19.62
C GLY A 121 -3.16 7.79 -20.82
N LEU A 122 -2.10 7.44 -21.58
CA LEU A 122 -1.66 8.20 -22.76
C LEU A 122 -2.73 8.30 -23.84
N ARG A 123 -3.69 7.37 -23.88
CA ARG A 123 -4.86 7.46 -24.74
C ARG A 123 -5.57 8.81 -24.65
N HIS A 124 -5.66 9.39 -23.45
CA HIS A 124 -6.28 10.71 -23.26
C HIS A 124 -5.42 11.83 -23.80
N VAL A 125 -4.09 11.68 -23.74
CA VAL A 125 -3.11 12.66 -24.21
C VAL A 125 -3.06 12.72 -25.74
N VAL A 126 -3.17 11.56 -26.39
CA VAL A 126 -3.00 11.44 -27.85
C VAL A 126 -4.31 11.45 -28.63
N ARG A 127 -5.48 11.33 -27.98
CA ARG A 127 -6.80 11.14 -28.64
C ARG A 127 -7.11 12.14 -29.74
N GLU A 128 -6.66 13.38 -29.57
CA GLU A 128 -6.90 14.48 -30.51
C GLU A 128 -5.82 14.61 -31.59
N LYS A 129 -4.73 13.85 -31.47
CA LYS A 129 -3.54 13.90 -32.33
C LYS A 129 -3.43 12.72 -33.29
N VAL A 130 -4.18 11.65 -33.04
CA VAL A 130 -4.05 10.37 -33.76
C VAL A 130 -5.27 10.08 -34.65
N ASN A 131 -5.03 9.26 -35.67
CA ASN A 131 -6.06 8.69 -36.54
C ASN A 131 -6.74 7.49 -35.87
N ALA A 132 -5.98 6.63 -35.19
CA ALA A 132 -6.56 5.54 -34.41
C ALA A 132 -5.74 5.17 -33.16
N ILE A 133 -6.38 4.45 -32.26
CA ILE A 133 -5.79 3.87 -31.05
C ILE A 133 -6.00 2.36 -31.07
N SER A 134 -4.92 1.60 -30.91
CA SER A 134 -4.94 0.14 -30.83
C SER A 134 -4.45 -0.35 -29.47
N CYS A 135 -5.11 -1.39 -28.92
CA CYS A 135 -4.74 -2.06 -27.68
C CYS A 135 -4.67 -3.57 -27.96
N VAL A 136 -3.46 -4.12 -28.01
CA VAL A 136 -3.23 -5.50 -28.49
C VAL A 136 -2.80 -6.43 -27.37
N ASP A 137 -3.15 -7.71 -27.46
CA ASP A 137 -2.85 -8.69 -26.41
C ASP A 137 -1.42 -9.26 -26.48
N GLU A 138 -0.92 -9.55 -27.68
CA GLU A 138 0.39 -10.17 -27.88
C GLU A 138 1.10 -9.60 -29.11
N VAL A 139 2.42 -9.48 -28.95
CA VAL A 139 3.36 -9.03 -30.00
C VAL A 139 4.54 -9.98 -30.17
N ASP A 140 4.72 -10.90 -29.22
CA ASP A 140 5.69 -11.99 -29.33
C ASP A 140 5.18 -12.92 -30.44
N ASN A 141 5.98 -13.14 -31.48
CA ASN A 141 5.64 -13.83 -32.74
C ASN A 141 4.94 -12.98 -33.81
N TRP A 142 4.98 -11.64 -33.72
CA TRP A 142 4.85 -10.86 -34.95
C TRP A 142 6.10 -11.10 -35.80
N ASP A 143 5.97 -11.97 -36.80
CA ASP A 143 6.89 -11.98 -37.93
C ASP A 143 6.73 -10.65 -38.72
N GLU A 144 7.08 -10.61 -40.01
CA GLU A 144 6.90 -9.41 -40.85
C GLU A 144 5.43 -8.97 -41.07
N GLU A 145 4.46 -9.49 -40.31
CA GLU A 145 3.02 -9.22 -40.43
C GLU A 145 2.56 -7.93 -39.72
N ALA A 146 3.43 -7.25 -38.96
CA ALA A 146 3.07 -5.97 -38.36
C ALA A 146 2.73 -4.93 -39.46
N PRO A 147 1.65 -4.14 -39.30
CA PRO A 147 1.18 -3.22 -40.32
C PRO A 147 2.18 -2.10 -40.56
N VAL A 148 2.29 -1.70 -41.82
CA VAL A 148 3.12 -0.57 -42.24
C VAL A 148 2.42 0.74 -41.85
N VAL A 149 3.15 1.60 -41.16
CA VAL A 149 2.66 2.89 -40.68
C VAL A 149 3.66 4.01 -40.96
N SER A 150 3.22 5.24 -40.77
CA SER A 150 4.08 6.43 -40.76
C SER A 150 3.66 7.37 -39.62
N ASP A 151 4.61 8.16 -39.10
CA ASP A 151 4.35 9.13 -38.02
C ASP A 151 3.48 8.56 -36.89
N SER A 152 3.84 7.36 -36.43
CA SER A 152 3.06 6.56 -35.49
C SER A 152 3.91 6.14 -34.29
N LEU A 153 3.27 5.93 -33.14
CA LEU A 153 3.92 5.67 -31.86
C LEU A 153 3.39 4.38 -31.21
N PHE A 154 4.28 3.46 -30.88
CA PHE A 154 3.98 2.25 -30.12
C PHE A 154 4.57 2.35 -28.71
N ALA A 155 3.73 2.29 -27.68
CA ALA A 155 4.16 2.21 -26.29
C ALA A 155 4.29 0.76 -25.85
N LEU A 156 5.51 0.22 -25.90
CA LEU A 156 5.82 -1.17 -25.59
C LEU A 156 6.15 -1.32 -24.10
N THR A 157 5.53 -2.30 -23.43
CA THR A 157 5.88 -2.67 -22.06
C THR A 157 6.98 -3.72 -22.10
N ALA A 158 8.12 -3.48 -21.45
CA ALA A 158 9.25 -4.42 -21.47
C ALA A 158 9.02 -5.65 -20.57
N MET A 159 8.33 -5.47 -19.44
CA MET A 159 7.96 -6.55 -18.53
C MET A 159 6.65 -6.24 -17.81
N SER A 160 5.74 -7.21 -17.76
CA SER A 160 4.48 -7.15 -17.02
C SER A 160 4.75 -6.85 -15.55
N ASN A 161 4.21 -5.73 -15.05
CA ASN A 161 4.24 -5.44 -13.63
C ASN A 161 3.21 -6.27 -12.82
N PHE A 162 2.38 -7.07 -13.51
CA PHE A 162 1.39 -7.96 -12.90
C PHE A 162 2.00 -9.34 -12.64
N CYS A 163 2.43 -10.04 -13.69
CA CYS A 163 2.88 -11.44 -13.61
C CYS A 163 4.39 -11.65 -13.83
N GLY A 164 5.13 -10.60 -14.19
CA GLY A 164 6.57 -10.72 -14.45
C GLY A 164 6.95 -11.25 -15.84
N ARG A 165 5.99 -11.52 -16.75
CA ARG A 165 6.28 -11.83 -18.17
C ARG A 165 7.18 -10.76 -18.77
N LYS A 166 8.29 -11.18 -19.38
CA LYS A 166 9.17 -10.33 -20.19
C LYS A 166 8.76 -10.45 -21.65
N TYR A 167 8.66 -9.31 -22.33
CA TYR A 167 8.36 -9.26 -23.78
C TYR A 167 9.66 -9.32 -24.57
N ASP A 168 9.64 -9.94 -25.76
CA ASP A 168 10.83 -10.03 -26.60
C ASP A 168 11.19 -8.65 -27.16
N LEU A 169 12.38 -8.15 -26.80
CA LEU A 169 12.86 -6.84 -27.22
C LEU A 169 13.15 -6.76 -28.73
N LYS A 170 13.27 -7.89 -29.44
CA LYS A 170 13.32 -7.91 -30.92
C LYS A 170 12.10 -7.26 -31.56
N THR A 171 10.97 -7.25 -30.86
CA THR A 171 9.74 -6.55 -31.29
C THR A 171 10.00 -5.07 -31.58
N ILE A 172 10.98 -4.45 -30.90
CA ILE A 172 11.38 -3.07 -31.16
C ILE A 172 11.85 -2.91 -32.60
N ASP A 173 12.70 -3.82 -33.08
CA ASP A 173 13.27 -3.75 -34.43
C ASP A 173 12.20 -4.05 -35.49
N ILE A 174 11.35 -5.06 -35.24
CA ILE A 174 10.22 -5.42 -36.10
C ILE A 174 9.28 -4.22 -36.31
N LEU A 175 8.87 -3.55 -35.23
CA LEU A 175 8.00 -2.38 -35.29
C LEU A 175 8.66 -1.21 -36.02
N GLN A 176 9.93 -0.93 -35.73
CA GLN A 176 10.65 0.17 -36.37
C GLN A 176 10.83 -0.05 -37.88
N ASN A 177 11.05 -1.30 -38.31
CA ASN A 177 11.11 -1.66 -39.74
C ASN A 177 9.78 -1.41 -40.47
N LYS A 178 8.66 -1.39 -39.75
CA LYS A 178 7.33 -1.06 -40.27
C LYS A 178 6.95 0.41 -40.10
N GLY A 179 7.89 1.26 -39.70
CA GLY A 179 7.72 2.72 -39.60
C GLY A 179 7.20 3.22 -38.24
N TRP A 180 7.01 2.33 -37.26
CA TRP A 180 6.63 2.74 -35.91
C TRP A 180 7.81 3.42 -35.20
N SER A 181 7.52 4.50 -34.47
CA SER A 181 8.40 4.93 -33.39
C SER A 181 8.06 4.14 -32.13
N VAL A 182 9.04 3.52 -31.48
CA VAL A 182 8.84 2.69 -30.29
C VAL A 182 9.27 3.46 -29.04
N MET A 183 8.34 3.56 -28.10
CA MET A 183 8.57 4.04 -26.74
C MET A 183 8.50 2.87 -25.77
N LEU A 184 9.61 2.57 -25.10
CA LEU A 184 9.72 1.45 -24.17
C LEU A 184 9.45 1.90 -22.73
N ASP A 185 8.39 1.36 -22.12
CA ASP A 185 8.19 1.36 -20.67
C ASP A 185 9.03 0.24 -20.05
N ALA A 186 10.21 0.61 -19.55
CA ALA A 186 11.19 -0.32 -19.00
C ALA A 186 11.11 -0.44 -17.47
N ALA A 187 10.20 0.29 -16.81
CA ALA A 187 10.24 0.54 -15.37
C ALA A 187 10.24 -0.71 -14.49
N SER A 188 9.52 -1.76 -14.91
CA SER A 188 9.49 -3.03 -14.19
C SER A 188 10.66 -3.94 -14.56
N LEU A 189 11.13 -3.91 -15.81
CA LEU A 189 12.22 -4.78 -16.26
C LEU A 189 13.55 -4.38 -15.61
N VAL A 190 13.89 -3.09 -15.66
CA VAL A 190 15.20 -2.58 -15.20
C VAL A 190 15.36 -2.55 -13.69
N SER A 191 14.30 -2.87 -12.92
CA SER A 191 14.40 -3.00 -11.46
C SER A 191 15.21 -4.23 -11.04
N THR A 192 15.20 -5.27 -11.88
CA THR A 192 15.80 -6.58 -11.54
C THR A 192 16.52 -7.24 -12.70
N SER A 193 16.46 -6.69 -13.92
CA SER A 193 17.12 -7.25 -15.10
C SER A 193 18.01 -6.22 -15.81
N PRO A 194 19.17 -6.64 -16.36
CA PRO A 194 19.95 -5.79 -17.24
C PRO A 194 19.19 -5.53 -18.54
N LEU A 195 19.50 -4.40 -19.19
CA LEU A 195 19.02 -4.07 -20.51
C LEU A 195 20.14 -3.40 -21.31
N ASP A 196 20.34 -3.87 -22.54
CA ASP A 196 21.40 -3.43 -23.44
C ASP A 196 20.81 -2.66 -24.63
N LEU A 197 21.00 -1.34 -24.64
CA LEU A 197 20.54 -0.46 -25.71
C LEU A 197 21.44 -0.51 -26.96
N SER A 198 22.61 -1.16 -26.92
CA SER A 198 23.37 -1.42 -28.14
C SER A 198 22.75 -2.55 -28.98
N ALA A 199 22.03 -3.48 -28.33
CA ALA A 199 21.39 -4.61 -28.99
C ALA A 199 20.03 -4.24 -29.60
N HIS A 200 19.15 -3.60 -28.84
CA HIS A 200 17.83 -3.14 -29.31
C HIS A 200 17.65 -1.67 -28.96
N ARG A 201 17.34 -0.86 -29.97
CA ARG A 201 17.42 0.62 -29.88
C ARG A 201 16.03 1.25 -29.99
N PRO A 202 15.21 1.33 -28.93
CA PRO A 202 13.94 2.05 -28.99
C PRO A 202 14.17 3.56 -29.23
N ASN A 203 13.23 4.24 -29.88
CA ASN A 203 13.31 5.70 -30.07
C ASN A 203 13.26 6.45 -28.73
N TYR A 204 12.47 5.93 -27.78
CA TYR A 204 12.29 6.51 -26.46
C TYR A 204 12.34 5.41 -25.38
N PHE A 205 13.04 5.66 -24.27
CA PHE A 205 13.24 4.68 -23.21
C PHE A 205 12.99 5.31 -21.84
N ALA A 206 11.95 4.85 -21.13
CA ALA A 206 11.45 5.46 -19.90
C ALA A 206 11.60 4.54 -18.68
N PHE A 207 12.09 5.08 -17.57
CA PHE A 207 12.22 4.35 -16.30
C PHE A 207 12.27 5.28 -15.07
N SER A 208 12.17 4.69 -13.88
CA SER A 208 12.21 5.40 -12.59
C SER A 208 13.34 4.86 -11.71
N PHE A 209 14.14 5.74 -11.10
CA PHE A 209 15.29 5.32 -10.29
C PHE A 209 14.90 4.64 -8.98
N TYR A 210 13.82 5.09 -8.33
CA TYR A 210 13.36 4.49 -7.07
C TYR A 210 12.96 3.01 -7.23
N LYS A 211 12.62 2.55 -8.44
CA LYS A 211 12.37 1.12 -8.69
C LYS A 211 13.65 0.29 -8.81
N ILE A 212 14.77 0.93 -9.18
CA ILE A 212 16.08 0.28 -9.34
C ILE A 212 16.85 0.32 -8.01
N PHE A 213 16.87 1.49 -7.36
CA PHE A 213 17.72 1.76 -6.20
C PHE A 213 16.96 1.85 -4.89
N GLY A 214 15.67 2.18 -4.93
CA GLY A 214 14.82 2.46 -3.77
C GLY A 214 14.80 3.93 -3.36
N TYR A 215 15.86 4.66 -3.73
CA TYR A 215 16.01 6.08 -3.47
C TYR A 215 16.96 6.70 -4.53
N PRO A 216 16.75 7.96 -4.96
CA PRO A 216 15.72 8.91 -4.55
C PRO A 216 14.35 8.64 -5.20
N THR A 217 13.28 8.96 -4.47
CA THR A 217 11.92 9.06 -5.02
C THR A 217 11.74 10.38 -5.78
N GLY A 218 10.78 10.43 -6.70
CA GLY A 218 10.50 11.65 -7.48
C GLY A 218 11.55 11.97 -8.56
N LEU A 219 12.39 11.00 -8.92
CA LEU A 219 13.34 11.10 -10.02
C LEU A 219 13.23 9.87 -10.94
N GLY A 220 13.19 10.13 -12.25
CA GLY A 220 13.25 9.16 -13.33
C GLY A 220 14.02 9.73 -14.51
N ALA A 221 14.05 9.00 -15.62
CA ALA A 221 14.71 9.46 -16.83
C ALA A 221 13.98 9.00 -18.09
N LEU A 222 14.10 9.83 -19.12
CA LEU A 222 13.73 9.55 -20.50
C LEU A 222 14.99 9.60 -21.35
N LEU A 223 15.34 8.48 -21.98
CA LEU A 223 16.38 8.44 -22.99
C LEU A 223 15.73 8.65 -24.36
N ILE A 224 16.22 9.62 -25.12
CA ILE A 224 15.72 9.95 -26.47
C ILE A 224 16.83 9.66 -27.47
N ARG A 225 16.57 8.76 -28.42
CA ARG A 225 17.52 8.46 -29.49
C ARG A 225 17.71 9.70 -30.36
N LYS A 226 18.95 10.10 -30.65
CA LYS A 226 19.24 11.41 -31.27
C LYS A 226 18.57 11.58 -32.65
N ASP A 227 18.57 10.53 -33.46
CA ASP A 227 17.92 10.49 -34.78
C ASP A 227 16.39 10.62 -34.72
N SER A 228 15.80 10.47 -33.53
CA SER A 228 14.36 10.46 -33.28
C SER A 228 13.90 11.73 -32.55
N ALA A 229 14.84 12.61 -32.17
CA ALA A 229 14.56 13.84 -31.46
C ALA A 229 13.73 14.83 -32.31
N ASN A 230 13.85 14.78 -33.64
CA ASN A 230 13.06 15.61 -34.56
C ASN A 230 11.56 15.21 -34.65
N LYS A 231 11.22 13.98 -34.25
CA LYS A 231 9.85 13.46 -34.23
C LYS A 231 9.04 13.94 -33.03
N ILE A 232 9.70 14.46 -31.99
CA ILE A 232 9.05 15.16 -30.89
C ILE A 232 9.32 16.66 -31.01
N LYS A 233 8.32 17.51 -30.79
CA LYS A 233 8.47 18.97 -30.77
C LYS A 233 7.62 19.56 -29.65
N LYS A 234 8.30 20.28 -28.77
CA LYS A 234 7.65 21.07 -27.74
C LYS A 234 7.22 22.42 -28.30
N ASN A 235 5.94 22.74 -28.11
CA ASN A 235 5.34 24.00 -28.55
C ASN A 235 5.16 25.01 -27.40
N SER A 236 5.52 24.63 -26.17
CA SER A 236 5.50 25.47 -24.98
C SER A 236 6.91 25.64 -24.42
N PHE A 237 7.14 26.68 -23.63
CA PHE A 237 8.42 26.97 -23.00
C PHE A 237 8.26 27.34 -21.52
N ALA A 238 9.32 27.12 -20.75
CA ALA A 238 9.43 27.46 -19.34
C ALA A 238 10.86 27.94 -19.00
N GLY A 239 11.06 28.49 -17.79
CA GLY A 239 12.40 28.84 -17.29
C GLY A 239 13.36 27.63 -17.39
N GLY A 240 14.57 27.87 -17.86
CA GLY A 240 15.57 26.82 -18.13
C GLY A 240 15.52 26.20 -19.54
N THR A 241 14.44 26.43 -20.31
CA THR A 241 14.21 25.84 -21.66
C THR A 241 14.32 26.84 -22.81
N VAL A 242 14.63 28.12 -22.51
CA VAL A 242 14.66 29.24 -23.47
C VAL A 242 15.99 29.99 -23.42
N GLN A 243 16.40 30.52 -24.57
CA GLN A 243 17.60 31.35 -24.73
C GLN A 243 17.28 32.85 -24.61
N SER A 244 16.10 33.27 -25.07
CA SER A 244 15.59 34.64 -24.96
C SER A 244 14.06 34.64 -25.03
N VAL A 245 13.40 35.52 -24.28
CA VAL A 245 11.94 35.69 -24.27
C VAL A 245 11.62 37.18 -24.28
N ASP A 246 10.65 37.57 -25.12
CA ASP A 246 9.99 38.87 -25.15
C ASP A 246 8.57 38.74 -24.57
N GLU A 247 8.02 39.81 -24.01
CA GLU A 247 6.76 39.76 -23.27
C GLU A 247 5.52 39.57 -24.16
N MET A 248 5.62 39.83 -25.47
CA MET A 248 4.47 39.85 -26.38
C MET A 248 4.37 38.62 -27.29
N ASP A 249 5.35 38.35 -28.15
CA ASP A 249 5.25 37.23 -29.13
C ASP A 249 6.58 36.50 -29.44
N PHE A 250 7.74 37.11 -29.13
CA PHE A 250 9.04 36.56 -29.51
C PHE A 250 9.64 35.66 -28.42
N HIS A 251 9.87 34.39 -28.73
CA HIS A 251 10.64 33.51 -27.85
C HIS A 251 11.60 32.64 -28.66
N PHE A 252 12.83 32.50 -28.18
CA PHE A 252 13.84 31.60 -28.76
C PHE A 252 14.01 30.41 -27.81
N ILE A 253 13.45 29.26 -28.17
CA ILE A 253 13.58 28.01 -27.40
C ILE A 253 14.99 27.46 -27.59
N LEU A 254 15.67 27.10 -26.49
CA LEU A 254 16.97 26.40 -26.55
C LEU A 254 16.79 25.09 -27.33
N ARG A 255 17.62 24.87 -28.35
CA ARG A 255 17.64 23.61 -29.13
C ARG A 255 18.70 22.62 -28.62
N ASP A 256 19.12 22.76 -27.37
CA ASP A 256 19.90 21.72 -26.68
C ASP A 256 18.92 20.67 -26.19
N TYR A 257 18.80 19.56 -26.92
CA TYR A 257 17.65 18.65 -26.90
C TYR A 257 17.21 18.19 -25.50
N GLU A 258 18.11 17.84 -24.57
CA GLU A 258 17.69 17.43 -23.23
C GLU A 258 17.07 18.58 -22.41
N ARG A 259 17.62 19.78 -22.50
CA ARG A 259 17.16 20.97 -21.76
C ARG A 259 15.78 21.42 -22.22
N ALA A 260 15.41 21.16 -23.48
CA ALA A 260 14.08 21.48 -24.00
C ALA A 260 12.95 20.77 -23.21
N TYR A 261 13.25 19.64 -22.57
CA TYR A 261 12.28 18.82 -21.84
C TYR A 261 12.46 18.84 -20.32
N GLU A 262 13.46 19.56 -19.81
CA GLU A 262 13.74 19.73 -18.37
C GLU A 262 13.23 21.10 -17.90
N GLU A 263 11.93 21.18 -17.57
CA GLU A 263 11.31 22.44 -17.13
C GLU A 263 11.74 22.83 -15.71
N GLY A 264 12.15 24.08 -15.54
CA GLY A 264 12.51 24.63 -14.24
C GLY A 264 13.84 24.11 -13.72
N THR A 265 14.03 24.23 -12.40
CA THR A 265 15.27 23.78 -11.76
C THR A 265 15.23 22.28 -11.54
N LEU A 266 16.21 21.56 -12.10
CA LEU A 266 16.39 20.13 -11.86
C LEU A 266 16.56 19.82 -10.37
N ASN A 267 16.13 18.63 -9.95
CA ASN A 267 16.43 18.11 -8.62
C ASN A 267 17.90 17.63 -8.56
N TYR A 268 18.84 18.56 -8.61
CA TYR A 268 20.28 18.29 -8.73
C TYR A 268 20.87 17.57 -7.51
N TYR A 269 20.25 17.70 -6.31
CA TYR A 269 20.62 16.89 -5.15
C TYR A 269 20.21 15.42 -5.35
N ALA A 270 18.99 15.14 -5.80
CA ALA A 270 18.57 13.77 -6.11
C ALA A 270 19.42 13.17 -7.24
N ILE A 271 19.75 13.96 -8.28
CA ILE A 271 20.63 13.53 -9.37
C ILE A 271 22.03 13.16 -8.84
N ALA A 272 22.61 13.97 -7.94
CA ALA A 272 23.91 13.67 -7.34
C ALA A 272 23.90 12.35 -6.55
N GLN A 273 22.77 12.02 -5.91
CA GLN A 273 22.62 10.80 -5.10
C GLN A 273 22.55 9.53 -5.95
N LEU A 274 22.24 9.62 -7.25
CA LEU A 274 22.18 8.45 -8.15
C LEU A 274 23.48 7.66 -8.18
N GLN A 275 24.62 8.33 -8.02
CA GLN A 275 25.92 7.66 -7.97
C GLN A 275 25.96 6.58 -6.88
N LYS A 276 25.37 6.83 -5.71
CA LYS A 276 25.30 5.86 -4.61
C LYS A 276 24.36 4.69 -4.91
N GLY A 277 23.29 4.93 -5.68
CA GLY A 277 22.46 3.85 -6.21
C GLY A 277 23.22 2.93 -7.18
N PHE A 278 24.05 3.50 -8.07
CA PHE A 278 24.87 2.70 -8.98
C PHE A 278 25.98 1.91 -8.25
N GLU A 279 26.68 2.53 -7.30
CA GLU A 279 27.68 1.86 -6.45
C GLU A 279 27.04 0.71 -5.64
N GLU A 280 25.81 0.88 -5.16
CA GLU A 280 25.05 -0.19 -4.49
C GLU A 280 24.78 -1.38 -5.43
N LEU A 281 24.40 -1.13 -6.69
CA LEU A 281 24.24 -2.23 -7.67
C LEU A 281 25.55 -2.97 -7.90
N GLU A 282 26.67 -2.24 -8.01
CA GLU A 282 28.00 -2.82 -8.16
C GLU A 282 28.37 -3.68 -6.94
N ARG A 283 28.07 -3.22 -5.72
CA ARG A 283 28.23 -4.01 -4.48
C ARG A 283 27.39 -5.29 -4.47
N CYS A 284 26.23 -5.30 -5.12
CA CYS A 284 25.41 -6.50 -5.30
C CYS A 284 25.89 -7.44 -6.43
N GLY A 285 27.02 -7.16 -7.08
CA GLY A 285 27.53 -7.94 -8.22
C GLY A 285 26.92 -7.54 -9.57
N GLY A 286 26.27 -6.37 -9.65
CA GLY A 286 25.64 -5.84 -10.85
C GLY A 286 24.28 -6.45 -11.17
N MET A 287 23.67 -5.98 -12.26
CA MET A 287 22.31 -6.37 -12.64
C MET A 287 22.17 -7.84 -13.06
N GLN A 288 23.24 -8.50 -13.51
CA GLN A 288 23.20 -9.93 -13.83
C GLN A 288 23.02 -10.78 -12.58
N SER A 289 23.84 -10.55 -11.55
CA SER A 289 23.73 -11.20 -10.24
C SER A 289 22.34 -10.98 -9.62
N ILE A 290 21.84 -9.73 -9.68
CA ILE A 290 20.49 -9.40 -9.20
C ILE A 290 19.42 -10.17 -9.97
N ARG A 291 19.52 -10.26 -11.31
CA ARG A 291 18.58 -11.01 -12.15
C ARG A 291 18.53 -12.49 -11.75
N GLU A 292 19.69 -13.13 -11.65
CA GLU A 292 19.80 -14.56 -11.32
C GLU A 292 19.24 -14.85 -9.92
N LYS A 293 19.67 -14.08 -8.92
CA LYS A 293 19.20 -14.23 -7.53
C LYS A 293 17.69 -14.06 -7.42
N THR A 294 17.15 -12.95 -7.94
CA THR A 294 15.72 -12.62 -7.80
C THR A 294 14.84 -13.57 -8.60
N HIS A 295 15.30 -14.05 -9.75
CA HIS A 295 14.61 -15.10 -10.51
C HIS A 295 14.59 -16.44 -9.77
N SER A 296 15.71 -16.85 -9.15
CA SER A 296 15.77 -18.07 -8.34
C SER A 296 14.77 -18.04 -7.17
N LEU A 297 14.72 -16.91 -6.43
CA LEU A 297 13.76 -16.71 -5.35
C LEU A 297 12.31 -16.76 -5.86
N ALA A 298 12.01 -16.08 -6.97
CA ALA A 298 10.68 -16.08 -7.56
C ALA A 298 10.26 -17.48 -8.04
N ASN A 299 11.17 -18.25 -8.64
CA ASN A 299 10.94 -19.63 -9.06
C ASN A 299 10.63 -20.53 -7.85
N ARG A 300 11.42 -20.42 -6.77
CA ARG A 300 11.19 -21.19 -5.54
C ARG A 300 9.84 -20.84 -4.92
N ALA A 301 9.50 -19.56 -4.81
CA ALA A 301 8.20 -19.12 -4.30
C ALA A 301 7.05 -19.61 -5.18
N PHE A 302 7.19 -19.54 -6.51
CA PHE A 302 6.19 -20.07 -7.46
C PHE A 302 5.93 -21.56 -7.25
N ASN A 303 7.00 -22.36 -7.15
CA ASN A 303 6.89 -23.81 -6.95
C ASN A 303 6.31 -24.17 -5.58
N MET A 304 6.72 -23.45 -4.53
CA MET A 304 6.14 -23.58 -3.19
C MET A 304 4.63 -23.32 -3.24
N LEU A 305 4.19 -22.19 -3.81
CA LEU A 305 2.77 -21.84 -3.94
C LEU A 305 1.99 -22.87 -4.76
N LYS A 306 2.56 -23.34 -5.87
CA LYS A 306 1.97 -24.35 -6.76
C LYS A 306 1.73 -25.69 -6.04
N ALA A 307 2.63 -26.05 -5.12
CA ALA A 307 2.56 -27.29 -4.36
C ALA A 307 1.51 -27.28 -3.24
N LYS A 308 1.04 -26.11 -2.77
CA LYS A 308 0.12 -26.01 -1.63
C LYS A 308 -1.25 -26.63 -1.93
N LYS A 309 -1.62 -27.66 -1.16
CA LYS A 309 -2.91 -28.36 -1.22
C LYS A 309 -3.61 -28.32 0.14
N HIS A 310 -4.92 -28.17 0.07
CA HIS A 310 -5.81 -28.40 1.20
C HIS A 310 -5.85 -29.88 1.57
N PRO A 311 -6.30 -30.27 2.79
CA PRO A 311 -6.49 -31.66 3.19
C PRO A 311 -7.40 -32.47 2.25
N ASN A 312 -8.32 -31.81 1.54
CA ASN A 312 -9.18 -32.45 0.53
C ASN A 312 -8.53 -32.59 -0.86
N GLY A 313 -7.24 -32.30 -0.98
CA GLY A 313 -6.45 -32.40 -2.22
C GLY A 313 -6.61 -31.23 -3.19
N ARG A 314 -7.51 -30.26 -2.93
CA ARG A 314 -7.67 -29.08 -3.81
C ARG A 314 -6.51 -28.09 -3.65
N SER A 315 -6.19 -27.38 -4.72
CA SER A 315 -5.16 -26.33 -4.69
C SER A 315 -5.56 -25.18 -3.76
N VAL A 316 -4.64 -24.76 -2.89
CA VAL A 316 -4.79 -23.56 -2.04
C VAL A 316 -4.55 -22.29 -2.86
N VAL A 317 -3.82 -22.39 -3.97
CA VAL A 317 -3.40 -21.23 -4.76
C VAL A 317 -3.91 -21.35 -6.20
N THR A 318 -4.36 -20.21 -6.75
CA THR A 318 -4.52 -19.96 -8.19
C THR A 318 -3.39 -19.03 -8.62
N LEU A 319 -2.45 -19.51 -9.42
CA LEU A 319 -1.32 -18.73 -9.97
C LEU A 319 -1.72 -18.04 -11.27
N TYR A 320 -1.20 -16.82 -11.48
CA TYR A 320 -1.37 -16.03 -12.71
C TYR A 320 -0.01 -15.83 -13.38
N SER A 321 0.24 -16.63 -14.41
CA SER A 321 1.49 -16.67 -15.17
C SER A 321 1.20 -16.90 -16.66
N GLN A 322 2.17 -16.61 -17.52
CA GLN A 322 2.05 -16.85 -18.96
C GLN A 322 1.97 -18.34 -19.30
N SER A 323 2.63 -19.19 -18.52
CA SER A 323 2.63 -20.65 -18.70
C SER A 323 2.43 -21.38 -17.37
N ALA A 324 2.24 -22.69 -17.45
CA ALA A 324 1.97 -23.53 -16.28
C ALA A 324 3.20 -23.73 -15.36
N GLU A 325 4.41 -23.56 -15.90
CA GLU A 325 5.67 -23.63 -15.17
C GLU A 325 6.29 -22.24 -15.05
N PHE A 326 7.25 -22.08 -14.14
CA PHE A 326 8.03 -20.85 -14.09
C PHE A 326 9.02 -20.84 -15.26
N GLU A 327 8.88 -19.86 -16.16
CA GLU A 327 9.67 -19.76 -17.39
C GLU A 327 11.15 -19.40 -17.11
N SER A 328 11.97 -19.44 -18.17
CA SER A 328 13.39 -19.10 -18.10
C SER A 328 13.66 -17.64 -17.71
N LEU A 329 14.91 -17.37 -17.33
CA LEU A 329 15.44 -16.04 -16.98
C LEU A 329 15.11 -14.94 -18.00
N ASP A 330 15.02 -15.28 -19.29
CA ASP A 330 14.78 -14.32 -20.36
C ASP A 330 13.28 -14.03 -20.58
N LYS A 331 12.40 -14.93 -20.14
CA LYS A 331 10.94 -14.81 -20.30
C LYS A 331 10.21 -14.41 -19.02
N GLN A 332 10.81 -14.60 -17.85
CA GLN A 332 10.17 -14.37 -16.57
C GLN A 332 11.04 -13.57 -15.60
N GLY A 333 10.46 -12.49 -15.09
CA GLY A 333 11.02 -11.65 -14.03
C GLY A 333 10.66 -12.12 -12.64
N ALA A 334 11.12 -11.36 -11.65
CA ALA A 334 11.03 -11.70 -10.23
C ALA A 334 9.66 -11.37 -9.59
N ILE A 335 8.56 -11.64 -10.29
CA ILE A 335 7.19 -11.34 -9.86
C ILE A 335 6.35 -12.61 -9.92
N VAL A 336 5.56 -12.86 -8.88
CA VAL A 336 4.55 -13.93 -8.84
C VAL A 336 3.21 -13.34 -8.41
N ALA A 337 2.18 -13.54 -9.23
CA ALA A 337 0.81 -13.11 -8.93
C ALA A 337 -0.09 -14.33 -8.69
N PHE A 338 -0.96 -14.23 -7.69
CA PHE A 338 -1.84 -15.33 -7.30
C PHE A 338 -3.09 -14.85 -6.55
N ASN A 339 -4.04 -15.76 -6.34
CA ASN A 339 -5.08 -15.64 -5.32
C ASN A 339 -5.13 -16.93 -4.49
N LEU A 340 -5.58 -16.83 -3.25
CA LEU A 340 -5.77 -17.99 -2.37
C LEU A 340 -7.21 -18.51 -2.45
N ARG A 341 -7.36 -19.83 -2.39
CA ARG A 341 -8.62 -20.55 -2.49
C ARG A 341 -8.96 -21.23 -1.17
N ARG A 342 -10.26 -21.28 -0.88
CA ARG A 342 -10.86 -22.01 0.25
C ARG A 342 -11.06 -23.48 -0.09
N LEU A 343 -11.33 -24.29 0.93
CA LEU A 343 -11.66 -25.72 0.81
C LEU A 343 -12.85 -25.98 -0.13
N ASP A 344 -13.88 -25.14 -0.06
CA ASP A 344 -15.07 -25.21 -0.90
C ASP A 344 -14.81 -24.83 -2.37
N GLY A 345 -13.61 -24.33 -2.67
CA GLY A 345 -13.18 -23.90 -4.00
C GLY A 345 -13.44 -22.42 -4.30
N GLY A 346 -14.08 -21.68 -3.38
CA GLY A 346 -14.18 -20.22 -3.43
C GLY A 346 -12.83 -19.54 -3.17
N TYR A 347 -12.83 -18.20 -3.19
CA TYR A 347 -11.63 -17.40 -2.96
C TYR A 347 -11.59 -16.81 -1.54
N TYR A 348 -10.38 -16.67 -1.02
CA TYR A 348 -10.09 -15.69 0.02
C TYR A 348 -9.99 -14.31 -0.62
N GLY A 349 -10.59 -13.29 0.00
CA GLY A 349 -10.47 -11.91 -0.48
C GLY A 349 -9.05 -11.40 -0.24
N TYR A 350 -8.49 -10.61 -1.15
CA TYR A 350 -7.12 -10.13 -0.99
C TYR A 350 -6.94 -9.21 0.24
N THR A 351 -8.00 -8.56 0.75
CA THR A 351 -7.98 -7.77 1.99
C THR A 351 -7.79 -8.67 3.21
N GLU A 352 -8.38 -9.88 3.16
CA GLU A 352 -8.18 -10.90 4.19
C GLU A 352 -6.73 -11.39 4.20
N VAL A 353 -6.17 -11.61 3.01
CA VAL A 353 -4.75 -12.00 2.86
C VAL A 353 -3.81 -10.91 3.38
N GLU A 354 -4.06 -9.64 3.03
CA GLU A 354 -3.27 -8.49 3.48
C GLU A 354 -3.26 -8.36 5.01
N LYS A 355 -4.42 -8.54 5.66
CA LYS A 355 -4.52 -8.53 7.12
C LYS A 355 -3.71 -9.66 7.77
N MET A 356 -3.69 -10.85 7.17
CA MET A 356 -2.86 -11.96 7.67
C MET A 356 -1.37 -11.67 7.44
N CYS A 357 -1.00 -11.05 6.32
CA CYS A 357 0.38 -10.66 6.06
C CYS A 357 0.91 -9.68 7.13
N SER A 358 0.12 -8.67 7.53
CA SER A 358 0.53 -7.72 8.57
C SER A 358 0.86 -8.40 9.91
N ILE A 359 0.10 -9.44 10.29
CA ILE A 359 0.35 -10.20 11.54
C ILE A 359 1.72 -10.90 11.48
N PHE A 360 2.07 -11.45 10.32
CA PHE A 360 3.35 -12.14 10.09
C PHE A 360 4.49 -11.18 9.70
N GLY A 361 4.25 -9.86 9.71
CA GLY A 361 5.24 -8.85 9.32
C GLY A 361 5.66 -8.93 7.85
N LEU A 362 4.77 -9.42 6.97
CA LEU A 362 4.97 -9.52 5.52
C LEU A 362 4.37 -8.31 4.82
N GLU A 363 5.15 -7.68 3.96
CA GLU A 363 4.70 -6.55 3.13
C GLU A 363 4.58 -7.00 1.67
N LEU A 364 3.37 -6.98 1.12
CA LEU A 364 3.09 -7.36 -0.28
C LEU A 364 2.03 -6.45 -0.91
N ARG A 365 1.74 -6.64 -2.20
CA ARG A 365 0.77 -5.83 -2.94
C ARG A 365 -0.52 -6.58 -3.22
N THR A 366 -1.67 -5.90 -3.09
CA THR A 366 -2.99 -6.42 -3.48
C THR A 366 -3.67 -5.53 -4.55
N GLY A 367 -4.68 -6.07 -5.24
CA GLY A 367 -5.48 -5.38 -6.24
C GLY A 367 -5.08 -5.69 -7.70
N CYS A 368 -5.30 -4.75 -8.61
CA CYS A 368 -4.93 -4.91 -10.04
C CYS A 368 -3.54 -4.34 -10.39
N PHE A 369 -2.76 -3.90 -9.40
CA PHE A 369 -1.39 -3.37 -9.55
C PHE A 369 -1.23 -2.28 -10.61
N CYS A 370 -2.24 -1.44 -10.82
CA CYS A 370 -2.26 -0.47 -11.91
C CYS A 370 -2.07 -1.09 -13.31
N ASN A 371 -2.53 -2.33 -13.52
CA ASN A 371 -2.51 -3.04 -14.79
C ASN A 371 -3.85 -3.74 -15.00
N ILE A 372 -4.86 -2.95 -15.40
CA ILE A 372 -6.23 -3.45 -15.55
C ILE A 372 -6.36 -4.49 -16.67
N GLY A 373 -5.55 -4.44 -17.73
CA GLY A 373 -5.67 -5.41 -18.82
C GLY A 373 -5.18 -6.80 -18.41
N ALA A 374 -4.04 -6.91 -17.72
CA ALA A 374 -3.62 -8.18 -17.12
C ALA A 374 -4.62 -8.66 -16.07
N CYS A 375 -5.12 -7.76 -15.22
CA CYS A 375 -6.14 -8.08 -14.22
C CYS A 375 -7.40 -8.67 -14.87
N LYS A 376 -7.89 -8.06 -15.96
CA LYS A 376 -9.03 -8.57 -16.74
C LYS A 376 -8.74 -9.93 -17.36
N LYS A 377 -7.57 -10.10 -18.00
CA LYS A 377 -7.14 -11.34 -18.66
C LYS A 377 -7.12 -12.49 -17.66
N TYR A 378 -6.40 -12.34 -16.55
CA TYR A 378 -6.18 -13.41 -15.59
C TYR A 378 -7.37 -13.71 -14.69
N LEU A 379 -8.20 -12.71 -14.37
CA LEU A 379 -9.39 -12.90 -13.51
C LEU A 379 -10.68 -13.15 -14.30
N GLY A 380 -10.64 -13.08 -15.64
CA GLY A 380 -11.81 -13.21 -16.49
C GLY A 380 -12.84 -12.09 -16.25
N ILE A 381 -12.37 -10.87 -15.98
CA ILE A 381 -13.24 -9.71 -15.71
C ILE A 381 -13.53 -8.97 -17.01
N THR A 382 -14.81 -8.79 -17.34
CA THR A 382 -15.23 -8.04 -18.53
C THR A 382 -15.31 -6.53 -18.25
N SER A 383 -15.25 -5.72 -19.31
CA SER A 383 -15.43 -4.26 -19.19
C SER A 383 -16.81 -3.89 -18.60
N GLN A 384 -17.83 -4.71 -18.88
CA GLN A 384 -19.18 -4.53 -18.32
C GLN A 384 -19.19 -4.78 -16.81
N MET A 385 -18.55 -5.87 -16.35
CA MET A 385 -18.40 -6.15 -14.92
C MET A 385 -17.67 -5.01 -14.19
N ILE A 386 -16.65 -4.39 -14.80
CA ILE A 386 -15.95 -3.24 -14.20
C ILE A 386 -16.92 -2.08 -13.98
N LYS A 387 -17.73 -1.72 -15.00
CA LYS A 387 -18.73 -0.64 -14.90
C LYS A 387 -19.76 -0.92 -13.80
N GLU A 388 -20.28 -2.15 -13.75
CA GLU A 388 -21.25 -2.58 -12.73
C GLU A 388 -20.65 -2.60 -11.32
N ASN A 389 -19.39 -3.02 -11.18
CA ASN A 389 -18.70 -3.01 -9.91
C ASN A 389 -18.50 -1.56 -9.44
N MET A 390 -18.11 -0.65 -10.34
CA MET A 390 -17.96 0.78 -10.03
C MET A 390 -19.29 1.43 -9.61
N SER A 391 -20.40 1.10 -10.26
CA SER A 391 -21.72 1.61 -9.86
C SER A 391 -22.16 1.08 -8.49
N LYS A 392 -21.61 -0.04 -8.04
CA LYS A 392 -21.80 -0.61 -6.69
C LYS A 392 -20.78 -0.12 -5.67
N GLY A 393 -20.00 0.91 -6.00
CA GLY A 393 -19.04 1.53 -5.09
C GLY A 393 -17.60 1.02 -5.18
N LYS A 394 -17.29 0.04 -6.06
CA LYS A 394 -15.90 -0.43 -6.25
C LYS A 394 -15.00 0.69 -6.77
N ARG A 395 -13.86 0.88 -6.13
CA ARG A 395 -12.76 1.80 -6.44
C ARG A 395 -11.42 1.06 -6.30
N CYS A 396 -10.37 1.64 -6.86
CA CYS A 396 -9.02 1.13 -6.67
C CYS A 396 -8.59 1.37 -5.21
N GLY A 397 -8.10 0.33 -4.53
CA GLY A 397 -7.66 0.43 -3.13
C GLY A 397 -8.76 0.42 -2.07
N ASP A 398 -10.01 0.10 -2.42
CA ASP A 398 -11.04 -0.19 -1.42
C ASP A 398 -10.97 -1.64 -0.89
N GLU A 399 -11.80 -1.92 0.11
CA GLU A 399 -11.93 -3.24 0.75
C GLU A 399 -12.89 -4.21 0.00
N ILE A 400 -13.42 -3.84 -1.18
CA ILE A 400 -14.33 -4.67 -1.96
C ILE A 400 -13.51 -5.60 -2.87
N ASP A 401 -13.06 -6.71 -2.31
CA ASP A 401 -12.15 -7.66 -2.96
C ASP A 401 -12.84 -8.87 -3.61
N LEU A 402 -14.08 -9.18 -3.23
CA LEU A 402 -14.91 -10.25 -3.81
C LEU A 402 -16.28 -9.71 -4.23
N ILE A 403 -16.70 -9.99 -5.47
CA ILE A 403 -18.05 -9.70 -5.96
C ILE A 403 -18.64 -10.98 -6.56
N LYS A 404 -19.78 -11.42 -6.01
CA LYS A 404 -20.41 -12.71 -6.36
C LYS A 404 -19.41 -13.88 -6.26
N GLY A 405 -18.53 -13.85 -5.24
CA GLY A 405 -17.50 -14.87 -5.01
C GLY A 405 -16.29 -14.83 -5.95
N LYS A 406 -16.23 -13.88 -6.90
CA LYS A 406 -15.08 -13.69 -7.79
C LYS A 406 -14.15 -12.58 -7.28
N PRO A 407 -12.82 -12.77 -7.33
CA PRO A 407 -11.85 -11.72 -7.02
C PRO A 407 -11.98 -10.51 -7.95
N THR A 408 -11.87 -9.32 -7.38
CA THR A 408 -11.78 -8.05 -8.13
C THR A 408 -10.33 -7.61 -8.39
N GLY A 409 -9.37 -8.38 -7.88
CA GLY A 409 -7.92 -8.16 -7.95
C GLY A 409 -7.16 -9.43 -7.56
N ALA A 410 -5.83 -9.32 -7.43
CA ALA A 410 -4.94 -10.41 -7.06
C ALA A 410 -3.99 -10.00 -5.92
N VAL A 411 -3.23 -10.96 -5.43
CA VAL A 411 -2.06 -10.78 -4.57
C VAL A 411 -0.81 -10.87 -5.44
N ARG A 412 0.17 -9.98 -5.23
CA ARG A 412 1.46 -10.00 -5.93
C ARG A 412 2.61 -9.91 -4.94
N ILE A 413 3.53 -10.85 -5.09
CA ILE A 413 4.84 -10.80 -4.47
C ILE A 413 5.88 -10.51 -5.56
N SER A 414 6.91 -9.77 -5.19
CA SER A 414 8.00 -9.38 -6.08
C SER A 414 9.29 -9.25 -5.29
N PHE A 415 10.35 -9.85 -5.82
CA PHE A 415 11.66 -9.92 -5.18
C PHE A 415 12.59 -8.86 -5.74
N GLY A 416 13.50 -8.38 -4.90
CA GLY A 416 14.53 -7.42 -5.27
C GLY A 416 15.88 -7.80 -4.69
N ARG A 417 16.88 -6.95 -4.91
CA ARG A 417 18.28 -7.22 -4.52
C ARG A 417 18.46 -7.57 -3.04
N THR A 418 17.63 -7.01 -2.15
CA THR A 418 17.67 -7.26 -0.69
C THR A 418 16.87 -8.48 -0.25
N SER A 419 16.09 -9.11 -1.13
CA SER A 419 15.29 -10.28 -0.77
C SER A 419 16.15 -11.50 -0.45
N THR A 420 15.60 -12.40 0.36
CA THR A 420 16.26 -13.59 0.89
C THR A 420 15.30 -14.79 0.91
N GLU A 421 15.85 -15.97 1.23
CA GLU A 421 15.05 -17.19 1.40
C GLU A 421 14.15 -17.15 2.64
N ASP A 422 14.53 -16.35 3.64
CA ASP A 422 13.72 -16.15 4.85
C ASP A 422 12.40 -15.45 4.51
N ASP A 423 12.39 -14.60 3.47
CA ASP A 423 11.16 -13.96 3.00
C ASP A 423 10.16 -14.99 2.44
N ILE A 424 10.66 -16.02 1.74
CA ILE A 424 9.84 -17.12 1.21
C ILE A 424 9.35 -17.99 2.36
N THR A 425 10.22 -18.25 3.34
CA THR A 425 9.89 -19.05 4.53
C THR A 425 8.78 -18.39 5.35
N ALA A 426 8.87 -17.06 5.57
CA ALA A 426 7.83 -16.30 6.25
C ALA A 426 6.50 -16.32 5.47
N LEU A 427 6.55 -16.15 4.14
CA LEU A 427 5.37 -16.27 3.28
C LEU A 427 4.72 -17.66 3.37
N GLU A 428 5.54 -18.70 3.32
CA GLU A 428 5.10 -20.10 3.43
C GLU A 428 4.44 -20.36 4.79
N GLN A 429 5.07 -19.93 5.89
CA GLN A 429 4.53 -20.06 7.24
C GLN A 429 3.18 -19.35 7.38
N MET A 430 3.06 -18.13 6.84
CA MET A 430 1.81 -17.38 6.84
C MET A 430 0.71 -18.13 6.05
N ILE A 431 1.05 -18.69 4.89
CA ILE A 431 0.10 -19.44 4.07
C ILE A 431 -0.33 -20.73 4.77
N ASP A 432 0.61 -21.49 5.31
CA ASP A 432 0.33 -22.76 5.98
C ASP A 432 -0.54 -22.57 7.21
N THR A 433 -0.22 -21.55 8.02
CA THR A 433 -0.95 -21.24 9.25
C THR A 433 -2.36 -20.72 8.96
N CYS A 434 -2.50 -19.83 7.98
CA CYS A 434 -3.76 -19.11 7.76
C CYS A 434 -4.67 -19.75 6.71
N PHE A 435 -4.14 -20.51 5.75
CA PHE A 435 -4.86 -20.83 4.51
C PHE A 435 -4.78 -22.30 4.05
N VAL A 436 -3.90 -23.13 4.60
CA VAL A 436 -3.79 -24.57 4.23
C VAL A 436 -4.62 -25.47 5.16
N GLY A 437 -4.83 -25.06 6.41
CA GLY A 437 -5.62 -25.79 7.41
C GLY A 437 -7.14 -25.64 7.26
N GLY A 438 -7.86 -26.71 7.64
CA GLY A 438 -9.32 -26.84 7.58
C GLY A 438 -10.06 -25.68 8.26
N ASP A 439 -11.17 -25.20 7.69
CA ASP A 439 -12.22 -24.59 8.50
C ASP A 439 -12.62 -25.65 9.54
N SER A 440 -12.10 -25.55 10.76
CA SER A 440 -12.51 -26.41 11.86
C SER A 440 -14.02 -26.29 11.98
N VAL A 441 -14.70 -27.41 11.71
CA VAL A 441 -16.11 -27.71 11.92
C VAL A 441 -16.96 -26.46 12.11
N VAL A 442 -17.59 -25.98 11.03
CA VAL A 442 -18.79 -25.16 11.19
C VAL A 442 -19.72 -25.99 12.06
N VAL A 443 -19.94 -25.55 13.30
CA VAL A 443 -20.98 -26.10 14.15
C VAL A 443 -22.30 -25.68 13.52
N THR A 444 -22.72 -26.40 12.46
CA THR A 444 -24.01 -26.21 11.76
C THR A 444 -25.17 -26.79 12.56
N LYS A 445 -25.09 -26.76 13.89
CA LYS A 445 -26.24 -26.97 14.75
C LYS A 445 -26.37 -25.74 15.64
N SER A 446 -26.86 -24.67 15.05
CA SER A 446 -27.64 -23.67 15.79
C SER A 446 -28.91 -24.36 16.29
N VAL A 447 -28.78 -25.14 17.36
CA VAL A 447 -29.92 -25.43 18.22
C VAL A 447 -30.36 -24.07 18.70
N HIS A 448 -31.48 -23.57 18.16
CA HIS A 448 -32.16 -22.42 18.72
C HIS A 448 -32.67 -22.88 20.09
N LEU A 449 -31.79 -22.81 21.10
CA LEU A 449 -32.22 -22.77 22.49
C LEU A 449 -33.01 -21.47 22.63
N LYS A 450 -34.33 -21.56 22.39
CA LYS A 450 -35.27 -20.55 22.85
C LYS A 450 -35.25 -20.64 24.38
N LEU A 451 -34.32 -19.92 24.99
CA LEU A 451 -34.47 -19.52 26.39
C LEU A 451 -35.71 -18.62 26.45
N GLU A 452 -36.76 -19.06 27.15
CA GLU A 452 -38.02 -18.31 27.31
C GLU A 452 -37.80 -16.96 28.01
N SER A 453 -36.74 -16.85 28.81
CA SER A 453 -36.21 -15.61 29.33
C SER A 453 -34.73 -15.76 29.68
N TYR A 454 -33.96 -14.68 29.51
CA TYR A 454 -32.61 -14.53 30.02
C TYR A 454 -32.57 -13.30 30.92
N SER A 455 -31.73 -13.34 31.96
CA SER A 455 -31.51 -12.23 32.90
C SER A 455 -30.09 -11.71 32.76
N PRO A 456 -29.79 -10.96 31.69
CA PRO A 456 -28.42 -10.58 31.40
C PRO A 456 -28.02 -9.39 32.27
N TYR A 457 -26.74 -9.31 32.61
CA TYR A 457 -26.21 -8.29 33.49
C TYR A 457 -24.78 -7.91 33.10
N VAL A 458 -24.36 -6.72 33.51
CA VAL A 458 -22.99 -6.23 33.31
C VAL A 458 -22.04 -6.97 34.24
N VAL A 459 -20.99 -7.60 33.70
CA VAL A 459 -20.01 -8.35 34.51
C VAL A 459 -18.68 -7.62 34.69
N ASN A 460 -18.18 -6.97 33.64
CA ASN A 460 -16.92 -6.23 33.70
C ASN A 460 -17.04 -4.89 32.95
N LEU A 461 -16.35 -3.89 33.49
CA LEU A 461 -16.22 -2.57 32.88
C LEU A 461 -14.75 -2.19 32.76
N PHE A 462 -14.39 -1.65 31.60
CA PHE A 462 -13.04 -1.19 31.29
C PHE A 462 -13.08 0.21 30.68
N SER A 463 -12.24 1.10 31.21
CA SER A 463 -11.95 2.41 30.63
C SER A 463 -10.49 2.45 30.19
N PHE A 464 -10.22 3.01 29.02
CA PHE A 464 -8.89 3.11 28.41
C PHE A 464 -8.48 4.59 28.31
N PRO A 465 -7.96 5.21 29.39
CA PRO A 465 -7.64 6.64 29.39
C PRO A 465 -6.64 7.05 28.30
N ILE A 466 -5.66 6.17 28.03
CA ILE A 466 -4.65 6.35 26.99
C ILE A 466 -4.96 5.41 25.82
N LYS A 467 -5.01 5.97 24.60
CA LYS A 467 -5.21 5.21 23.37
C LYS A 467 -4.13 4.12 23.22
N SER A 468 -4.55 2.91 22.89
CA SER A 468 -3.68 1.74 22.63
C SER A 468 -2.96 1.14 23.85
N VAL A 469 -3.16 1.69 25.06
CA VAL A 469 -2.56 1.20 26.33
C VAL A 469 -3.55 0.31 27.08
N GLY A 470 -3.08 -0.63 27.90
CA GLY A 470 -3.92 -1.52 28.71
C GLY A 470 -4.82 -0.77 29.71
N SER A 471 -5.85 -1.44 30.22
CA SER A 471 -6.79 -0.92 31.21
C SER A 471 -6.86 -1.83 32.43
N ILE A 472 -7.15 -1.26 33.59
CA ILE A 472 -7.52 -2.00 34.79
C ILE A 472 -9.03 -1.85 34.96
N GLY A 473 -9.74 -2.98 34.96
CA GLY A 473 -11.19 -3.01 35.13
C GLY A 473 -11.63 -2.51 36.50
N ARG A 474 -12.83 -1.93 36.57
CA ARG A 474 -13.45 -1.47 37.82
C ARG A 474 -14.91 -1.84 37.87
N ASP A 475 -15.45 -1.87 39.09
CA ASP A 475 -16.87 -2.16 39.29
C ASP A 475 -17.79 -1.00 38.91
N ARG A 476 -17.24 0.22 38.77
CA ARG A 476 -18.04 1.44 38.59
C ARG A 476 -17.29 2.52 37.82
N TYR A 477 -17.97 3.15 36.87
CA TYR A 477 -17.51 4.37 36.19
C TYR A 477 -18.62 5.43 36.13
N THR A 478 -18.21 6.69 36.27
CA THR A 478 -19.08 7.85 35.97
C THR A 478 -19.10 8.10 34.47
N LEU A 479 -20.27 8.47 33.95
CA LEU A 479 -20.48 8.78 32.53
C LEU A 479 -20.31 10.29 32.28
N ASP A 480 -19.83 10.62 31.08
CA ASP A 480 -19.94 11.95 30.48
C ASP A 480 -20.62 11.84 29.10
N MET A 481 -20.85 12.97 28.42
CA MET A 481 -21.47 13.00 27.08
C MET A 481 -20.66 12.21 26.01
N ARG A 482 -19.43 11.79 26.31
CA ARG A 482 -18.50 11.08 25.41
C ARG A 482 -18.29 9.62 25.81
N GLY A 483 -18.90 9.13 26.89
CA GLY A 483 -18.76 7.74 27.36
C GLY A 483 -18.35 7.65 28.83
N PHE A 484 -17.41 6.75 29.16
CA PHE A 484 -16.79 6.76 30.49
C PHE A 484 -15.94 8.01 30.65
N LYS A 485 -16.12 8.71 31.77
CA LYS A 485 -15.34 9.90 32.09
C LYS A 485 -13.84 9.56 32.02
N HIS A 486 -13.09 10.38 31.27
CA HIS A 486 -11.65 10.24 31.00
C HIS A 486 -11.23 9.09 30.08
N ASP A 487 -12.16 8.38 29.44
CA ASP A 487 -11.81 7.38 28.43
C ASP A 487 -11.27 8.04 27.15
N ARG A 488 -10.11 7.56 26.68
CA ARG A 488 -9.43 8.01 25.45
C ARG A 488 -9.19 9.52 25.39
N GLU A 489 -8.86 10.14 26.53
CA GLU A 489 -8.44 11.55 26.63
C GLU A 489 -6.95 11.76 26.31
N TYR A 490 -6.17 10.68 26.30
CA TYR A 490 -4.72 10.74 26.11
C TYR A 490 -4.25 9.85 24.96
N MET A 491 -3.11 10.19 24.37
CA MET A 491 -2.38 9.33 23.44
C MET A 491 -0.88 9.55 23.54
N ILE A 492 -0.10 8.52 23.19
CA ILE A 492 1.35 8.60 23.13
C ILE A 492 1.76 8.82 21.66
N VAL A 493 2.69 9.74 21.44
CA VAL A 493 3.31 9.98 20.12
C VAL A 493 4.83 9.85 20.24
N GLN A 494 5.49 9.41 19.16
CA GLN A 494 6.94 9.40 19.02
C GLN A 494 7.29 10.21 17.76
N ASP A 495 8.15 11.22 17.87
CA ASP A 495 8.50 12.10 16.75
C ASP A 495 7.23 12.64 16.02
N ASP A 496 6.23 13.05 16.80
CA ASP A 496 4.90 13.48 16.34
C ASP A 496 4.02 12.42 15.65
N VAL A 497 4.48 11.17 15.57
CA VAL A 497 3.71 10.03 15.02
C VAL A 497 2.99 9.30 16.14
N THR A 498 1.66 9.12 16.01
CA THR A 498 0.86 8.41 17.00
C THR A 498 1.25 6.94 17.13
N LEU A 499 1.63 6.53 18.34
CA LEU A 499 1.88 5.14 18.66
C LEU A 499 0.56 4.38 18.76
N ASN A 500 0.56 3.15 18.24
CA ASN A 500 -0.59 2.27 18.28
C ASN A 500 -0.14 0.83 18.47
N LEU A 501 -0.95 0.04 19.19
CA LEU A 501 -0.56 -1.28 19.68
C LEU A 501 -0.22 -2.27 18.56
N LYS A 502 -0.86 -2.15 17.39
CA LYS A 502 -0.58 -3.04 16.24
C LYS A 502 0.82 -2.84 15.65
N MET A 503 1.31 -1.59 15.61
CA MET A 503 2.64 -1.24 15.08
C MET A 503 3.71 -1.27 16.16
N HIS A 504 3.34 -0.97 17.41
CA HIS A 504 4.23 -0.90 18.56
C HIS A 504 3.66 -1.77 19.70
N PRO A 505 3.83 -3.11 19.63
CA PRO A 505 3.32 -4.02 20.66
C PRO A 505 3.85 -3.72 22.06
N VAL A 506 5.02 -3.08 22.17
CA VAL A 506 5.62 -2.63 23.44
C VAL A 506 4.68 -1.79 24.30
N LEU A 507 3.68 -1.12 23.71
CA LEU A 507 2.63 -0.41 24.45
C LEU A 507 1.81 -1.32 25.39
N CYS A 508 1.82 -2.64 25.20
CA CYS A 508 1.19 -3.60 26.10
C CYS A 508 1.80 -3.59 27.51
N ARG A 509 3.06 -3.16 27.64
CA ARG A 509 3.77 -3.05 28.94
C ARG A 509 3.12 -2.00 29.85
N LEU A 510 2.35 -1.07 29.28
CA LEU A 510 1.68 -0.02 30.02
C LEU A 510 0.22 -0.38 30.29
N THR A 511 -0.23 -0.06 31.50
CA THR A 511 -1.64 0.03 31.86
C THR A 511 -1.95 1.43 32.38
N ALA A 512 -3.17 1.90 32.15
CA ALA A 512 -3.58 3.23 32.58
C ALA A 512 -4.94 3.22 33.28
N SER A 513 -5.06 3.99 34.36
CA SER A 513 -6.34 4.24 35.02
C SER A 513 -6.39 5.66 35.60
N VAL A 514 -7.57 6.22 35.78
CA VAL A 514 -7.75 7.53 36.43
C VAL A 514 -8.35 7.31 37.81
N VAL A 515 -7.66 7.73 38.86
CA VAL A 515 -8.10 7.66 40.28
C VAL A 515 -8.03 9.07 40.84
N ASP A 516 -9.11 9.56 41.46
CA ASP A 516 -9.14 10.82 42.21
C ASP A 516 -8.50 12.02 41.49
N GLY A 517 -8.80 12.18 40.19
CA GLY A 517 -8.28 13.29 39.38
C GLY A 517 -6.80 13.16 39.00
N THR A 518 -6.22 11.96 39.09
CA THR A 518 -4.85 11.65 38.68
C THR A 518 -4.85 10.50 37.68
N LEU A 519 -4.20 10.68 36.54
CA LEU A 519 -3.90 9.60 35.60
C LEU A 519 -2.71 8.81 36.14
N GLN A 520 -2.90 7.52 36.37
CA GLN A 520 -1.87 6.59 36.81
C GLN A 520 -1.48 5.71 35.62
N ILE A 521 -0.20 5.69 35.28
CA ILE A 521 0.38 4.84 34.25
C ILE A 521 1.33 3.86 34.93
N GLN A 522 1.11 2.57 34.74
CA GLN A 522 1.89 1.52 35.41
C GLN A 522 2.56 0.63 34.38
N THR A 523 3.81 0.25 34.63
CA THR A 523 4.50 -0.80 33.89
C THR A 523 4.21 -2.16 34.51
N PHE A 524 3.89 -3.16 33.69
CA PHE A 524 3.62 -4.52 34.19
C PHE A 524 4.89 -5.23 34.69
N ASP A 525 6.05 -4.92 34.11
CA ASP A 525 7.31 -5.63 34.31
C ASP A 525 8.21 -5.00 35.38
N SER A 526 8.32 -3.66 35.43
CA SER A 526 9.12 -2.97 36.44
C SER A 526 8.31 -2.51 37.67
N ASN A 527 6.97 -2.62 37.63
CA ASN A 527 6.05 -2.16 38.67
C ASN A 527 6.27 -0.66 39.03
N GLU A 528 6.76 0.10 38.06
CA GLU A 528 6.94 1.54 38.17
C GLU A 528 5.62 2.24 37.88
N ASN A 529 5.39 3.35 38.58
CA ASN A 529 4.16 4.12 38.49
C ASN A 529 4.47 5.58 38.18
N LEU A 530 3.89 6.08 37.10
CA LEU A 530 3.85 7.51 36.80
C LEU A 530 2.48 8.07 37.18
N LEU A 531 2.50 9.13 37.99
CA LEU A 531 1.31 9.85 38.41
C LEU A 531 1.26 11.20 37.70
N VAL A 532 0.22 11.41 36.89
CA VAL A 532 -0.01 12.65 36.14
C VAL A 532 -1.28 13.33 36.66
N PRO A 533 -1.16 14.37 37.49
CA PRO A 533 -2.32 15.12 37.96
C PRO A 533 -3.09 15.72 36.77
N MET A 534 -4.42 15.66 36.78
CA MET A 534 -5.22 16.27 35.72
C MET A 534 -5.14 17.80 35.69
N SER A 535 -4.58 18.41 36.74
CA SER A 535 -4.25 19.83 36.88
C SER A 535 -2.87 20.21 36.32
N VAL A 536 -2.11 19.26 35.75
CA VAL A 536 -0.78 19.54 35.19
C VAL A 536 -0.82 20.69 34.19
N THR A 537 0.18 21.56 34.24
CA THR A 537 0.34 22.65 33.27
C THR A 537 0.64 22.06 31.91
N LEU A 538 -0.28 22.24 30.96
CA LEU A 538 -0.13 21.73 29.61
C LEU A 538 0.56 22.77 28.74
N LYS A 539 1.45 22.32 27.85
CA LYS A 539 2.05 23.18 26.81
C LYS A 539 1.16 23.14 25.57
N ASP A 540 0.91 24.30 24.97
CA ASP A 540 0.20 24.35 23.69
C ASP A 540 0.98 23.56 22.64
N ASN A 541 0.25 22.74 21.88
CA ASN A 541 0.80 21.90 20.82
C ASN A 541 -0.13 21.98 19.61
N ASP A 542 0.42 21.84 18.41
CA ASP A 542 -0.35 21.87 17.18
C ASP A 542 -1.34 20.70 17.14
N ALA A 543 -2.49 20.93 16.49
CA ALA A 543 -3.53 19.91 16.36
C ALA A 543 -3.03 18.68 15.58
N LYS A 544 -3.34 17.47 16.08
CA LYS A 544 -2.88 16.22 15.47
C LYS A 544 -4.01 15.47 14.76
N VAL A 545 -3.69 14.80 13.66
CA VAL A 545 -4.65 13.99 12.91
C VAL A 545 -4.72 12.59 13.53
N VAL A 546 -5.91 12.20 13.99
CA VAL A 546 -6.21 10.85 14.48
C VAL A 546 -7.19 10.20 13.51
N CYS A 547 -6.72 9.16 12.81
CA CYS A 547 -7.43 8.48 11.73
C CYS A 547 -7.86 9.46 10.61
N LYS A 548 -9.08 10.00 10.66
CA LYS A 548 -9.65 10.93 9.66
C LYS A 548 -9.92 12.33 10.22
N ASN A 549 -9.70 12.54 11.52
CA ASN A 549 -10.14 13.73 12.23
C ASN A 549 -8.96 14.44 12.87
N THR A 550 -8.88 15.76 12.72
CA THR A 550 -7.93 16.59 13.48
C THR A 550 -8.51 16.86 14.87
N ILE A 551 -7.76 16.53 15.92
CA ILE A 551 -8.11 16.79 17.31
C ILE A 551 -7.07 17.74 17.89
N ALA A 552 -7.53 18.82 18.52
CA ALA A 552 -6.65 19.76 19.21
C ALA A 552 -6.10 19.09 20.48
N THR A 553 -4.78 19.20 20.69
CA THR A 553 -4.08 18.50 21.77
C THR A 553 -3.13 19.42 22.51
N GLN A 554 -2.83 19.08 23.76
CA GLN A 554 -1.83 19.77 24.57
C GLN A 554 -0.83 18.76 25.12
N ASP A 555 0.44 19.14 25.21
CA ASP A 555 1.52 18.27 25.70
C ASP A 555 1.57 18.28 27.23
N CYS A 556 1.66 17.09 27.84
CA CYS A 556 1.78 16.92 29.28
C CYS A 556 3.19 17.24 29.83
N GLY A 557 4.21 17.39 28.98
CA GLY A 557 5.52 17.92 29.35
C GLY A 557 6.68 16.93 29.20
N ASP A 558 7.90 17.47 29.30
CA ASP A 558 9.15 16.75 29.00
C ASP A 558 9.44 15.60 29.97
N GLU A 559 9.15 15.78 31.26
CA GLU A 559 9.40 14.76 32.29
C GLU A 559 8.55 13.50 32.06
N ILE A 560 7.29 13.68 31.67
CA ILE A 560 6.37 12.58 31.34
C ILE A 560 6.83 11.88 30.07
N GLY A 561 7.25 12.64 29.05
CA GLY A 561 7.80 12.08 27.81
C GLY A 561 9.03 11.21 28.07
N LYS A 562 9.95 11.69 28.90
CA LYS A 562 11.17 10.96 29.27
C LYS A 562 10.87 9.67 30.05
N TRP A 563 9.89 9.69 30.95
CA TRP A 563 9.49 8.47 31.64
C TRP A 563 8.91 7.43 30.67
N ILE A 564 8.13 7.88 29.67
CA ILE A 564 7.60 6.97 28.63
C ILE A 564 8.72 6.40 27.76
N ASP A 565 9.73 7.20 27.41
CA ASP A 565 10.92 6.74 26.70
C ASP A 565 11.61 5.58 27.45
N GLU A 566 11.86 5.77 28.75
CA GLU A 566 12.48 4.75 29.62
C GLU A 566 11.58 3.51 29.78
N ALA A 567 10.29 3.70 30.00
CA ALA A 567 9.33 2.61 30.21
C ALA A 567 9.11 1.75 28.95
N LEU A 568 9.23 2.33 27.75
CA LEU A 568 9.01 1.62 26.48
C LEU A 568 10.29 1.26 25.73
N ASP A 569 11.47 1.68 26.22
CA ASP A 569 12.74 1.61 25.49
C ASP A 569 12.65 2.29 24.11
N LEU A 570 12.08 3.50 24.10
CA LEU A 570 11.89 4.35 22.93
C LEU A 570 12.60 5.70 23.14
N SER A 571 12.51 6.58 22.14
CA SER A 571 13.08 7.91 22.20
C SER A 571 12.13 8.96 21.66
N ASN A 572 12.09 10.14 22.31
CA ASN A 572 11.28 11.28 21.91
C ASN A 572 9.77 11.03 21.96
N CYS A 573 9.33 10.27 22.96
CA CYS A 573 7.92 10.06 23.26
C CYS A 573 7.30 11.26 23.95
N ARG A 574 6.02 11.50 23.67
CA ARG A 574 5.20 12.54 24.32
C ARG A 574 3.83 11.98 24.68
N LEU A 575 3.31 12.40 25.84
CA LEU A 575 1.93 12.17 26.22
C LEU A 575 1.11 13.40 25.86
N LEU A 576 0.17 13.23 24.93
CA LEU A 576 -0.73 14.29 24.50
C LEU A 576 -2.10 14.08 25.13
N ARG A 577 -2.70 15.16 25.61
CA ARG A 577 -4.08 15.21 26.10
C ARG A 577 -4.96 15.97 25.13
N VAL A 578 -6.22 15.56 24.99
CA VAL A 578 -7.25 16.34 24.27
C VAL A 578 -7.38 17.74 24.90
N SER A 579 -7.34 18.78 24.07
CA SER A 579 -7.57 20.16 24.51
C SER A 579 -9.00 20.35 25.00
N LYS A 580 -9.19 21.21 26.02
CA LYS A 580 -10.52 21.55 26.57
C LYS A 580 -11.48 22.13 25.53
N GLU A 581 -10.94 22.72 24.47
CA GLU A 581 -11.71 23.33 23.37
C GLU A 581 -12.22 22.29 22.36
N SER A 582 -11.71 21.05 22.43
CA SER A 582 -12.13 19.99 21.51
C SER A 582 -13.42 19.32 21.99
N SER A 583 -14.41 19.26 21.10
CA SER A 583 -15.65 18.51 21.31
C SER A 583 -15.49 16.99 21.11
N ARG A 584 -14.28 16.50 20.79
CA ARG A 584 -13.99 15.11 20.41
C ARG A 584 -12.92 14.50 21.32
N SER A 585 -12.98 13.19 21.57
CA SER A 585 -11.92 12.40 22.19
C SER A 585 -11.18 11.56 21.15
N PHE A 586 -10.17 10.78 21.56
CA PHE A 586 -9.44 9.88 20.66
C PHE A 586 -10.18 8.56 20.35
N VAL A 587 -11.49 8.52 20.56
CA VAL A 587 -12.39 7.43 20.14
C VAL A 587 -12.38 7.31 18.61
N ASN A 588 -12.39 6.07 18.10
CA ASN A 588 -12.43 5.82 16.66
C ASN A 588 -13.85 5.94 16.10
N ASP A 589 -14.78 5.11 16.57
CA ASP A 589 -16.13 4.98 15.99
C ASP A 589 -17.25 5.29 17.01
N SER A 590 -17.21 4.69 18.20
CA SER A 590 -18.23 4.89 19.25
C SER A 590 -17.63 4.85 20.66
N PRO A 591 -18.22 5.59 21.63
CA PRO A 591 -17.78 5.62 23.03
C PRO A 591 -17.61 4.25 23.68
N PHE A 592 -18.56 3.35 23.41
CA PHE A 592 -18.62 2.04 24.03
C PHE A 592 -18.56 0.94 23.00
N LEU A 593 -17.74 -0.04 23.30
CA LEU A 593 -17.78 -1.36 22.70
C LEU A 593 -18.32 -2.35 23.73
N LEU A 594 -19.45 -2.99 23.41
CA LEU A 594 -20.06 -4.03 24.23
C LEU A 594 -19.77 -5.41 23.62
N ILE A 595 -19.37 -6.36 24.46
CA ILE A 595 -19.22 -7.77 24.08
C ILE A 595 -20.00 -8.67 25.04
N ASN A 596 -20.45 -9.81 24.51
CA ASN A 596 -21.13 -10.85 25.25
C ASN A 596 -20.14 -11.96 25.62
N GLU A 597 -20.03 -12.26 26.91
CA GLU A 597 -19.10 -13.27 27.42
C GLU A 597 -19.40 -14.67 26.85
N ALA A 598 -20.67 -14.99 26.58
CA ALA A 598 -21.03 -16.27 25.98
C ALA A 598 -20.47 -16.40 24.55
N SER A 599 -20.44 -15.31 23.77
CA SER A 599 -19.77 -15.25 22.47
C SER A 599 -18.26 -15.44 22.58
N VAL A 600 -17.66 -14.86 23.62
CA VAL A 600 -16.23 -15.02 23.92
C VAL A 600 -15.91 -16.47 24.29
N TYR A 601 -16.75 -17.10 25.10
CA TYR A 601 -16.59 -18.50 25.48
C TYR A 601 -16.62 -19.43 24.27
N MET A 602 -17.50 -19.17 23.29
CA MET A 602 -17.54 -19.93 22.03
C MET A 602 -16.21 -19.83 21.27
N LEU A 603 -15.63 -18.63 21.19
CA LEU A 603 -14.31 -18.44 20.58
C LEU A 603 -13.20 -19.12 21.40
N SER A 604 -13.21 -18.98 22.72
CA SER A 604 -12.28 -19.64 23.65
C SER A 604 -12.23 -21.14 23.42
N LYS A 605 -13.38 -21.80 23.30
CA LYS A 605 -13.45 -23.24 23.00
C LYS A 605 -12.95 -23.59 21.60
N TYR A 606 -13.14 -22.69 20.64
CA TYR A 606 -12.71 -22.90 19.27
C TYR A 606 -11.19 -22.83 19.09
N ILE A 607 -10.50 -21.95 19.82
CA ILE A 607 -9.04 -21.76 19.73
C ILE A 607 -8.25 -22.27 20.94
N ASN A 608 -8.92 -22.83 21.94
CA ASN A 608 -8.32 -23.28 23.20
C ASN A 608 -7.51 -22.17 23.92
N MET A 609 -8.04 -20.94 23.96
CA MET A 609 -7.47 -19.79 24.67
C MET A 609 -8.31 -19.44 25.89
N ASN A 610 -7.71 -18.92 26.96
CA ASN A 610 -8.45 -18.52 28.16
C ASN A 610 -9.44 -17.39 27.85
N VAL A 611 -10.65 -17.43 28.44
CA VAL A 611 -11.68 -16.40 28.27
C VAL A 611 -11.15 -15.02 28.68
N ASP A 612 -10.40 -14.93 29.78
CA ASP A 612 -9.89 -13.66 30.29
C ASP A 612 -8.89 -13.00 29.32
N ASP A 613 -8.02 -13.81 28.70
CA ASP A 613 -7.07 -13.32 27.69
C ASP A 613 -7.82 -12.74 26.49
N ILE A 614 -8.89 -13.41 26.05
CA ILE A 614 -9.71 -12.94 24.92
C ILE A 614 -10.46 -11.65 25.27
N LEU A 615 -11.01 -11.55 26.49
CA LEU A 615 -11.68 -10.34 26.97
C LEU A 615 -10.73 -9.14 26.95
N GLN A 616 -9.49 -9.32 27.42
CA GLN A 616 -8.47 -8.26 27.41
C GLN A 616 -8.05 -7.87 25.99
N ARG A 617 -7.87 -8.86 25.09
CA ARG A 617 -7.52 -8.63 23.68
C ARG A 617 -8.62 -7.91 22.90
N PHE A 618 -9.89 -8.16 23.18
CA PHE A 618 -11.00 -7.45 22.54
C PHE A 618 -11.16 -6.00 22.99
N ARG A 619 -10.57 -5.61 24.12
CA ARG A 619 -10.56 -4.22 24.60
C ARG A 619 -11.95 -3.57 24.60
N SER A 620 -12.97 -4.32 25.01
CA SER A 620 -14.34 -3.83 25.16
C SER A 620 -14.47 -2.94 26.38
N ASN A 621 -15.38 -1.98 26.32
CA ASN A 621 -15.69 -1.15 27.48
C ASN A 621 -16.68 -1.85 28.43
N ILE A 622 -17.61 -2.64 27.88
CA ILE A 622 -18.68 -3.31 28.65
C ILE A 622 -18.71 -4.78 28.27
N VAL A 623 -18.66 -5.65 29.27
CA VAL A 623 -18.87 -7.10 29.11
C VAL A 623 -20.18 -7.47 29.77
N VAL A 624 -21.04 -8.18 29.06
CA VAL A 624 -22.32 -8.68 29.60
C VAL A 624 -22.32 -10.21 29.66
N ARG A 625 -23.00 -10.74 30.67
CA ARG A 625 -23.22 -12.19 30.86
C ARG A 625 -24.72 -12.47 30.91
N GLY A 626 -25.10 -13.71 30.64
CA GLY A 626 -26.49 -14.19 30.73
C GLY A 626 -27.25 -14.16 29.41
N LEU A 627 -26.58 -13.82 28.31
CA LEU A 627 -27.14 -13.84 26.96
C LEU A 627 -26.74 -15.10 26.19
N PRO A 628 -27.56 -15.57 25.23
CA PRO A 628 -27.12 -16.54 24.23
C PRO A 628 -25.91 -16.02 23.43
N PRO A 629 -24.95 -16.87 23.03
CA PRO A 629 -23.84 -16.44 22.19
C PRO A 629 -24.30 -15.76 20.90
N PHE A 630 -23.66 -14.63 20.58
CA PHE A 630 -23.83 -13.80 19.38
C PHE A 630 -25.20 -13.11 19.22
N ILE A 631 -26.07 -13.14 20.24
CA ILE A 631 -27.34 -12.42 20.20
C ILE A 631 -27.16 -10.91 20.06
N GLU A 632 -26.02 -10.37 20.50
CA GLU A 632 -25.69 -8.96 20.33
C GLU A 632 -25.66 -8.52 18.86
N ASP A 633 -25.50 -9.45 17.91
CA ASP A 633 -25.49 -9.15 16.48
C ASP A 633 -26.87 -8.76 15.91
N THR A 634 -27.97 -9.03 16.63
CA THR A 634 -29.35 -8.69 16.20
C THR A 634 -29.88 -7.43 16.88
N ALA A 635 -29.16 -6.92 17.88
CA ALA A 635 -29.55 -5.78 18.69
C ALA A 635 -29.65 -4.48 17.87
N THR A 636 -30.75 -3.75 18.00
CA THR A 636 -30.90 -2.37 17.50
C THR A 636 -30.79 -1.33 18.61
N SER A 637 -31.19 -1.69 19.83
CA SER A 637 -31.00 -0.89 21.04
C SER A 637 -30.92 -1.78 22.28
N LEU A 638 -30.47 -1.21 23.40
CA LEU A 638 -30.50 -1.89 24.70
C LEU A 638 -30.70 -0.91 25.85
N THR A 639 -31.11 -1.42 27.00
CA THR A 639 -31.05 -0.70 28.28
C THR A 639 -30.10 -1.41 29.25
N ILE A 640 -29.42 -0.63 30.07
CA ILE A 640 -28.67 -1.10 31.24
C ILE A 640 -29.29 -0.38 32.44
N ASP A 641 -30.13 -1.08 33.21
CA ASP A 641 -31.07 -0.51 34.17
C ASP A 641 -31.83 0.70 33.58
N ASP A 642 -31.60 1.91 34.07
CA ASP A 642 -32.24 3.16 33.65
C ASP A 642 -31.52 3.86 32.47
N LEU A 643 -30.39 3.32 32.01
CA LEU A 643 -29.59 3.90 30.94
C LEU A 643 -29.99 3.32 29.57
N SER A 644 -30.34 4.18 28.61
CA SER A 644 -30.73 3.77 27.25
C SER A 644 -29.59 3.95 26.25
N PHE A 645 -29.37 2.93 25.40
CA PHE A 645 -28.36 2.94 24.35
C PHE A 645 -28.94 2.54 22.99
N GLU A 646 -28.48 3.21 21.94
CA GLU A 646 -28.65 2.78 20.55
C GLU A 646 -27.44 1.93 20.11
N VAL A 647 -27.68 0.94 19.24
CA VAL A 647 -26.61 0.20 18.56
C VAL A 647 -26.23 0.95 17.29
N VAL A 648 -24.96 1.37 17.21
CA VAL A 648 -24.44 2.18 16.10
C VAL A 648 -24.03 1.30 14.92
N ASP A 649 -23.21 0.28 15.18
CA ASP A 649 -22.74 -0.68 14.17
C ASP A 649 -22.10 -1.91 14.86
N LYS A 650 -21.83 -2.96 14.08
CA LYS A 650 -21.01 -4.10 14.52
C LYS A 650 -19.53 -3.73 14.47
N CYS A 651 -18.77 -4.10 15.49
CA CYS A 651 -17.35 -3.76 15.57
C CYS A 651 -16.52 -4.68 14.67
N ILE A 652 -15.98 -4.15 13.57
CA ILE A 652 -15.02 -4.86 12.71
C ILE A 652 -13.68 -4.98 13.44
N ARG A 653 -13.21 -6.21 13.63
CA ARG A 653 -11.95 -6.48 14.33
C ARG A 653 -10.77 -6.46 13.37
N CYS A 654 -9.65 -5.96 13.88
CA CYS A 654 -8.38 -5.83 13.18
C CYS A 654 -7.27 -6.55 13.95
N GLU A 655 -6.04 -6.48 13.44
CA GLU A 655 -4.83 -7.06 14.04
C GLU A 655 -4.60 -6.70 15.52
N MET A 656 -5.21 -5.62 16.03
CA MET A 656 -5.05 -5.23 17.44
C MET A 656 -5.42 -6.35 18.43
N ILE A 657 -6.38 -7.23 18.08
CA ILE A 657 -6.77 -8.37 18.95
C ILE A 657 -5.76 -9.54 18.90
N CYS A 658 -4.80 -9.50 17.96
CA CYS A 658 -3.78 -10.52 17.80
C CYS A 658 -2.59 -10.27 18.74
N VAL A 659 -2.44 -9.06 19.28
CA VAL A 659 -1.36 -8.74 20.23
C VAL A 659 -1.73 -9.27 21.61
N ASP A 660 -0.87 -10.09 22.18
CA ASP A 660 -0.97 -10.51 23.58
C ASP A 660 -0.77 -9.29 24.50
N PRO A 661 -1.73 -8.98 25.39
CA PRO A 661 -1.65 -7.80 26.24
C PRO A 661 -0.56 -7.90 27.32
N MET A 662 -0.05 -9.10 27.62
CA MET A 662 0.97 -9.34 28.63
C MET A 662 2.36 -9.40 28.01
N THR A 663 2.52 -10.09 26.88
CA THR A 663 3.84 -10.34 26.28
C THR A 663 4.14 -9.43 25.08
N GLY A 664 3.12 -8.85 24.44
CA GLY A 664 3.26 -8.12 23.18
C GLY A 664 3.47 -9.04 21.96
N GLU A 665 3.48 -10.36 22.14
CA GLU A 665 3.60 -11.31 21.04
C GLU A 665 2.36 -11.31 20.16
N LYS A 666 2.55 -11.47 18.84
CA LYS A 666 1.45 -11.52 17.88
C LYS A 666 1.00 -12.96 17.66
N ASP A 667 -0.27 -13.23 17.92
CA ASP A 667 -0.95 -14.50 17.66
C ASP A 667 -2.21 -14.27 16.79
N PRO A 668 -2.26 -14.81 15.55
CA PRO A 668 -3.40 -14.63 14.64
C PRO A 668 -4.65 -15.44 15.04
N SER A 669 -4.57 -16.35 16.01
CA SER A 669 -5.60 -17.36 16.31
C SER A 669 -7.02 -16.79 16.46
N LEU A 670 -7.17 -15.69 17.20
CA LEU A 670 -8.46 -15.02 17.41
C LEU A 670 -9.07 -14.45 16.13
N LEU A 671 -8.25 -13.79 15.30
CA LEU A 671 -8.73 -13.21 14.06
C LEU A 671 -9.09 -14.31 13.05
N LEU A 672 -8.30 -15.39 13.02
CA LEU A 672 -8.60 -16.60 12.22
C LEU A 672 -9.90 -17.28 12.69
N ALA A 673 -10.15 -17.35 14.00
CA ALA A 673 -11.39 -17.89 14.53
C ALA A 673 -12.62 -17.07 14.13
N LEU A 674 -12.55 -15.74 14.26
CA LEU A 674 -13.62 -14.84 13.82
C LEU A 674 -13.89 -14.98 12.33
N ARG A 675 -12.83 -15.04 11.53
CA ARG A 675 -12.89 -15.23 10.08
C ARG A 675 -13.60 -16.54 9.69
N ASN A 676 -13.23 -17.65 10.33
CA ASN A 676 -13.85 -18.96 10.06
C ASN A 676 -15.32 -18.96 10.55
N TYR A 677 -15.59 -18.37 11.72
CA TYR A 677 -16.95 -18.29 12.29
C TYR A 677 -17.90 -17.42 11.46
N ARG A 678 -17.43 -16.29 10.91
CA ARG A 678 -18.26 -15.33 10.15
C ARG A 678 -18.52 -15.74 8.69
N ASN A 679 -17.98 -16.87 8.24
CA ASN A 679 -18.30 -17.50 6.95
C ASN A 679 -18.44 -16.52 5.76
N LYS A 680 -17.33 -15.83 5.42
CA LYS A 680 -17.19 -14.86 4.31
C LYS A 680 -17.82 -13.47 4.54
N GLN A 681 -18.34 -13.18 5.74
CA GLN A 681 -18.72 -11.83 6.13
C GLN A 681 -17.55 -11.07 6.77
N LYS A 682 -17.76 -9.77 7.06
CA LYS A 682 -16.79 -8.95 7.80
C LYS A 682 -16.46 -9.62 9.15
N MET A 683 -15.19 -9.59 9.56
CA MET A 683 -14.71 -10.16 10.83
C MET A 683 -15.17 -9.32 12.03
N THR A 684 -16.48 -9.34 12.32
CA THR A 684 -17.08 -8.54 13.39
C THR A 684 -17.19 -9.32 14.70
N PHE A 685 -17.00 -8.62 15.82
CA PHE A 685 -17.24 -9.16 17.16
C PHE A 685 -17.64 -8.05 18.13
N GLY A 686 -18.78 -8.20 18.80
CA GLY A 686 -19.35 -7.15 19.64
C GLY A 686 -19.97 -6.00 18.85
N ILE A 687 -20.62 -5.11 19.58
CA ILE A 687 -21.39 -3.99 19.04
C ILE A 687 -20.91 -2.65 19.59
N TYR A 688 -20.89 -1.65 18.73
CA TYR A 688 -20.71 -0.27 19.13
C TYR A 688 -22.04 0.29 19.60
N ILE A 689 -22.05 0.86 20.80
CA ILE A 689 -23.27 1.43 21.39
C ILE A 689 -23.04 2.87 21.81
N ARG A 690 -24.10 3.67 21.78
CA ARG A 690 -24.08 5.08 22.19
C ARG A 690 -25.28 5.37 23.07
N GLN A 691 -25.06 6.13 24.14
CA GLN A 691 -26.15 6.53 25.03
C GLN A 691 -27.02 7.61 24.36
N THR A 692 -28.34 7.47 24.40
CA THR A 692 -29.27 8.39 23.72
C THR A 692 -29.82 9.50 24.63
N ASN A 693 -29.91 9.24 25.95
CA ASN A 693 -30.51 10.16 26.94
C ASN A 693 -29.55 10.45 28.11
N PHE A 694 -28.37 11.02 27.80
CA PHE A 694 -27.37 11.34 28.81
C PHE A 694 -27.87 12.41 29.81
N LYS A 695 -27.58 12.17 31.10
CA LYS A 695 -27.75 13.13 32.20
C LYS A 695 -26.46 13.17 33.02
N ASP A 696 -26.08 14.36 33.46
CA ASP A 696 -24.84 14.52 34.22
C ASP A 696 -24.91 13.78 35.57
N GLY A 697 -23.79 13.20 35.98
CA GLY A 697 -23.68 12.39 37.20
C GLY A 697 -24.16 10.94 37.09
N GLN A 698 -24.61 10.48 35.90
CA GLN A 698 -24.95 9.08 35.68
C GLN A 698 -23.74 8.15 35.87
N VAL A 699 -24.02 6.94 36.32
CA VAL A 699 -23.02 5.94 36.68
C VAL A 699 -23.42 4.62 36.06
N LEU A 700 -22.44 3.89 35.55
CA LEU A 700 -22.60 2.51 35.12
C LEU A 700 -21.74 1.62 36.03
N GLN A 701 -22.33 0.55 36.56
CA GLN A 701 -21.67 -0.37 37.47
C GLN A 701 -21.92 -1.84 37.10
N SER A 702 -21.01 -2.71 37.52
CA SER A 702 -21.18 -4.16 37.43
C SER A 702 -22.42 -4.62 38.21
N GLY A 703 -23.10 -5.64 37.70
CA GLY A 703 -24.34 -6.20 38.26
C GLY A 703 -25.63 -5.54 37.78
N MET A 704 -25.56 -4.41 37.06
CA MET A 704 -26.74 -3.79 36.45
C MET A 704 -27.40 -4.71 35.41
N SER A 705 -28.73 -4.73 35.39
CA SER A 705 -29.51 -5.58 34.48
C SER A 705 -29.48 -5.02 33.07
N VAL A 706 -29.46 -5.90 32.07
CA VAL A 706 -29.42 -5.52 30.64
C VAL A 706 -30.69 -6.00 29.95
N ASN A 707 -31.23 -5.24 29.00
CA ASN A 707 -32.32 -5.69 28.14
C ASN A 707 -32.00 -5.33 26.69
N PHE A 708 -32.10 -6.31 25.80
CA PHE A 708 -31.85 -6.14 24.37
C PHE A 708 -33.17 -6.00 23.62
N PHE A 709 -33.18 -5.11 22.62
CA PHE A 709 -34.31 -4.90 21.72
C PHE A 709 -33.84 -5.14 20.28
N GLU A 710 -34.61 -5.95 19.54
CA GLU A 710 -34.37 -6.29 18.13
C GLU A 710 -35.10 -5.34 17.19
#